data_AF-A0A368YP65-F1
#
_entry.id   AF-A0A368YP65-F1
#
_cell.length_a   1.000
_cell.length_b   1.000
_cell.length_c   1.000
_cell.angle_alpha   90.00
_cell.angle_beta   90.00
_cell.angle_gamma   90.00
#
_symmetry.space_group_name_H-M   'P 1'
#
loop_
_entity.id
_entity.type
_entity.pdbx_description
1 polymer ?
#
loop_
_entity_poly.entity_id
_entity_poly.type
_entity_poly.pdbx_seq_one_letter_code
_entity_poly.pdbx_strand_id
1 'polypeptide(L)'
;MSKKYLSLAAFVLAVIAAAYFWTHRNPLSRLDAPTGYIFSGLEIIDSETGKEAVIEEYAFFADMFLAMADQLAAAAEQGYLMVDPRAETATLLVEGTTAVAPLPEPGKEVPFDVGTSGSAPIFLSYSAGDDRFTLRAPESALEIALDFNVSFVRAQGDIQDLIAAQNDMQAQRIAALAEWNSDIDRLQAELTARPEATARTYRLNLPGDFTTIAIPLSATYDDSDDAGQSGVVDRVTGETLFNLRLDTAEALKRIFAAERESYLGPDDDIRILHEDDHTIIVARRDRPFFFLSTVITGSVGYAVHADAEDLAQLRTAWQAAESLSGERPDPGVVTSADFDAMTWFRDQGAALAARTKNNAGFAESFHEQVTTELVADKLLSGQSGIRGSLMLRESSKIDDPFATLFEVNYACLPRLRTDESPVTLHERLSTNPFSNGLAYRDLALDAIAASISHNAFGVASDHVFNPLTDQAIRQPAVWAWQSPVGAFGADNLSYFGYRVRDLGGQFQLVCATSSENPYAALAGLQILDDQPLPGLSGLPPMISARFERYPAAHAIGDGLYEVRESPEGGYLLIDTDGTRLSDIPFERSWSYDEIQAFKTTDAKGRSALWSFSGEQLLPYEYDDIDDAPNGIIEARKGDQTLFYSLAERRFVPQP
;
A
#
# COMPACT_ATOMS: atom_id res chain seq x y z
N MET A 1 -15.82 40.62 99.37
CA MET A 1 -15.69 40.30 97.92
C MET A 1 -16.92 39.52 97.51
N SER A 2 -17.69 40.05 96.55
CA SER A 2 -19.11 39.76 96.40
C SER A 2 -19.39 38.59 95.46
N LYS A 3 -20.49 37.85 95.74
CA LYS A 3 -21.07 36.78 94.89
C LYS A 3 -21.27 37.18 93.41
N LYS A 4 -21.24 38.48 93.07
CA LYS A 4 -21.29 38.97 91.67
C LYS A 4 -20.03 38.64 90.86
N TYR A 5 -18.84 38.56 91.48
CA TYR A 5 -17.60 38.23 90.75
C TYR A 5 -17.47 36.74 90.44
N LEU A 6 -18.03 35.86 91.28
CA LEU A 6 -18.01 34.40 91.05
C LEU A 6 -18.99 33.98 89.94
N SER A 7 -20.15 34.63 89.86
CA SER A 7 -21.15 34.43 88.79
C SER A 7 -20.67 34.95 87.44
N LEU A 8 -19.96 36.08 87.40
CA LEU A 8 -19.40 36.64 86.18
C LEU A 8 -18.24 35.77 85.65
N ALA A 9 -17.36 35.27 86.54
CA ALA A 9 -16.26 34.38 86.16
C ALA A 9 -16.76 33.02 85.63
N ALA A 10 -17.79 32.43 86.24
CA ALA A 10 -18.39 31.19 85.75
C ALA A 10 -19.12 31.36 84.41
N PHE A 11 -19.80 32.49 84.19
CA PHE A 11 -20.44 32.81 82.91
C PHE A 11 -19.40 33.05 81.80
N VAL A 12 -18.32 33.79 82.11
CA VAL A 12 -17.22 34.01 81.16
C VAL A 12 -16.49 32.70 80.83
N LEU A 13 -16.25 31.81 81.81
CA LEU A 13 -15.68 30.48 81.55
C LEU A 13 -16.62 29.57 80.77
N ALA A 14 -17.94 29.63 80.99
CA ALA A 14 -18.92 28.88 80.22
C ALA A 14 -19.06 29.41 78.78
N VAL A 15 -18.96 30.72 78.57
CA VAL A 15 -18.92 31.33 77.23
C VAL A 15 -17.60 31.05 76.54
N ILE A 16 -16.46 31.05 77.25
CA ILE A 16 -15.16 30.66 76.70
C ILE A 16 -15.12 29.17 76.41
N ALA A 17 -15.67 28.30 77.27
CA ALA A 17 -15.73 26.86 77.03
C ALA A 17 -16.73 26.53 75.92
N ALA A 18 -17.87 27.22 75.85
CA ALA A 18 -18.80 27.11 74.74
C ALA A 18 -18.13 27.62 73.46
N ALA A 19 -17.50 28.79 73.45
CA ALA A 19 -16.78 29.32 72.30
C ALA A 19 -15.59 28.44 71.90
N TYR A 20 -14.86 27.85 72.84
CA TYR A 20 -13.78 26.88 72.60
C TYR A 20 -14.33 25.58 72.01
N PHE A 21 -15.42 25.05 72.56
CA PHE A 21 -16.11 23.88 72.02
C PHE A 21 -16.73 24.19 70.64
N TRP A 22 -17.18 25.42 70.42
CA TRP A 22 -17.75 25.92 69.16
C TRP A 22 -16.68 26.28 68.14
N THR A 23 -15.43 26.56 68.53
CA THR A 23 -14.31 26.76 67.60
C THR A 23 -13.59 25.45 67.29
N HIS A 24 -13.59 24.48 68.22
CA HIS A 24 -12.89 23.19 68.08
C HIS A 24 -13.80 22.03 67.63
N ARG A 25 -15.10 22.25 67.40
CA ARG A 25 -15.99 21.23 66.82
C ARG A 25 -15.63 21.00 65.35
N ASN A 26 -15.56 19.74 64.90
CA ASN A 26 -15.37 19.38 63.50
C ASN A 26 -16.32 20.20 62.60
N PRO A 27 -15.84 21.00 61.63
CA PRO A 27 -16.68 21.85 60.79
C PRO A 27 -17.82 21.09 60.11
N LEU A 28 -17.59 19.83 59.73
CA LEU A 28 -18.61 18.96 59.12
C LEU A 28 -19.82 18.71 60.03
N SER A 29 -19.62 18.64 61.35
CA SER A 29 -20.71 18.44 62.33
C SER A 29 -21.64 19.64 62.49
N ARG A 30 -21.37 20.74 61.79
CA ARG A 30 -22.18 21.97 61.77
C ARG A 30 -22.99 22.11 60.49
N LEU A 31 -22.83 21.19 59.54
CA LEU A 31 -23.57 21.20 58.30
C LEU A 31 -24.89 20.48 58.51
N ASP A 32 -25.98 21.22 58.34
CA ASP A 32 -27.34 20.67 58.44
C ASP A 32 -27.97 20.43 57.05
N ALA A 33 -27.24 20.78 55.98
CA ALA A 33 -27.66 20.70 54.58
C ALA A 33 -26.45 20.41 53.65
N PRO A 34 -26.69 19.91 52.42
CA PRO A 34 -25.64 19.72 51.42
C PRO A 34 -24.84 21.00 51.20
N THR A 35 -23.51 20.90 51.18
CA THR A 35 -22.63 22.05 51.04
C THR A 35 -21.55 21.80 49.98
N GLY A 36 -21.36 22.79 49.11
CA GLY A 36 -20.37 22.74 48.04
C GLY A 36 -18.97 23.17 48.46
N TYR A 37 -17.99 22.47 47.91
CA TYR A 37 -16.56 22.76 47.98
C TYR A 37 -16.03 22.93 46.56
N ILE A 38 -15.21 23.95 46.33
CA ILE A 38 -14.64 24.32 45.02
C ILE A 38 -13.13 24.14 45.03
N PHE A 39 -12.57 23.92 43.85
CA PHE A 39 -11.13 23.77 43.67
C PHE A 39 -10.36 24.97 44.24
N SER A 40 -9.24 24.68 44.91
CA SER A 40 -8.36 25.69 45.49
C SER A 40 -6.89 25.56 45.09
N GLY A 41 -6.50 24.47 44.43
CA GLY A 41 -5.13 24.22 44.02
C GLY A 41 -4.82 22.74 43.80
N LEU A 42 -3.73 22.49 43.08
CA LEU A 42 -3.18 21.18 42.80
C LEU A 42 -1.70 21.16 43.19
N GLU A 43 -1.27 20.09 43.86
CA GLU A 43 0.12 19.86 44.24
C GLU A 43 0.55 18.50 43.69
N ILE A 44 1.78 18.40 43.18
CA ILE A 44 2.39 17.13 42.80
C ILE A 44 3.28 16.69 43.95
N ILE A 45 3.02 15.52 44.50
CA ILE A 45 3.68 14.98 45.69
C ILE A 45 4.47 13.74 45.31
N ASP A 46 5.71 13.65 45.79
CA ASP A 46 6.46 12.40 45.76
C ASP A 46 5.88 11.46 46.82
N SER A 47 5.35 10.32 46.38
CA SER A 47 4.60 9.39 47.23
C SER A 47 5.48 8.65 48.23
N GLU A 48 6.81 8.60 48.01
CA GLU A 48 7.77 7.99 48.95
C GLU A 48 8.13 8.95 50.08
N THR A 49 8.31 10.23 49.76
CA THR A 49 8.76 11.25 50.71
C THR A 49 7.63 12.03 51.37
N GLY A 50 6.44 12.04 50.75
CA GLY A 50 5.27 12.81 51.16
C GLY A 50 5.47 14.33 51.06
N LYS A 51 6.40 14.79 50.21
CA LYS A 51 6.71 16.20 49.98
C LYS A 51 6.42 16.58 48.54
N GLU A 52 6.30 17.89 48.30
CA GLU A 52 6.18 18.44 46.95
C GLU A 52 7.33 17.95 46.07
N ALA A 53 6.98 17.39 44.91
CA ALA A 53 7.91 16.79 43.98
C ALA A 53 8.72 17.87 43.24
N VAL A 54 10.02 17.62 43.06
CA VAL A 54 10.87 18.44 42.19
C VAL A 54 10.79 17.86 40.78
N ILE A 55 9.88 18.37 39.96
CA ILE A 55 9.49 17.76 38.67
C ILE A 55 10.67 17.62 37.70
N GLU A 56 11.67 18.51 37.79
CA GLU A 56 12.88 18.44 36.97
C GLU A 56 13.70 17.15 37.21
N GLU A 57 13.54 16.49 38.36
CA GLU A 57 14.22 15.22 38.67
C GLU A 57 13.66 14.03 37.87
N TYR A 58 12.49 14.18 37.22
CA TYR A 58 11.84 13.15 36.41
C TYR A 58 12.18 13.23 34.90
N ALA A 59 13.17 14.05 34.54
CA ALA A 59 13.81 14.13 33.22
C ALA A 59 12.81 14.18 32.04
N PHE A 60 12.82 13.16 31.16
CA PHE A 60 12.01 13.12 29.93
C PHE A 60 10.50 13.22 30.19
N PHE A 61 10.02 12.84 31.38
CA PHE A 61 8.60 12.87 31.72
C PHE A 61 8.14 14.17 32.38
N ALA A 62 9.06 15.10 32.70
CA ALA A 62 8.74 16.34 33.41
C ALA A 62 7.65 17.16 32.71
N ASP A 63 7.79 17.41 31.40
CA ASP A 63 6.83 18.19 30.62
C ASP A 63 5.45 17.51 30.54
N MET A 64 5.43 16.18 30.49
CA MET A 64 4.20 15.40 30.49
C MET A 64 3.47 15.50 31.82
N PHE A 65 4.16 15.39 32.96
CA PHE A 65 3.54 15.52 34.28
C PHE A 65 3.01 16.93 34.54
N LEU A 66 3.72 17.96 34.08
CA LEU A 66 3.22 19.34 34.13
C LEU A 66 1.96 19.50 33.26
N ALA A 67 1.96 18.96 32.05
CA ALA A 67 0.77 19.00 31.19
C ALA A 67 -0.42 18.25 31.81
N MET A 68 -0.20 17.09 32.45
CA MET A 68 -1.23 16.37 33.19
C MET A 68 -1.76 17.16 34.39
N ALA A 69 -0.88 17.79 35.16
CA ALA A 69 -1.26 18.65 36.29
C ALA A 69 -2.10 19.84 35.82
N ASP A 70 -1.72 20.50 34.73
CA ASP A 70 -2.48 21.60 34.14
C ASP A 70 -3.88 21.14 33.68
N GLN A 71 -3.97 19.97 33.03
CA GLN A 71 -5.25 19.39 32.63
C GLN A 71 -6.14 19.03 33.83
N LEU A 72 -5.58 18.40 34.87
CA LEU A 72 -6.30 18.04 36.10
C LEU A 72 -6.80 19.29 36.84
N ALA A 73 -5.97 20.32 36.93
CA ALA A 73 -6.36 21.59 37.54
C ALA A 73 -7.50 22.25 36.75
N ALA A 74 -7.38 22.32 35.42
CA ALA A 74 -8.43 22.90 34.57
C ALA A 74 -9.76 22.14 34.67
N ALA A 75 -9.73 20.81 34.74
CA ALA A 75 -10.92 19.98 34.95
C ALA A 75 -11.53 20.23 36.34
N ALA A 76 -10.69 20.25 37.39
CA ALA A 76 -11.13 20.47 38.77
C ALA A 76 -11.71 21.88 39.00
N GLU A 77 -11.17 22.90 38.34
CA GLU A 77 -11.69 24.29 38.37
C GLU A 77 -13.13 24.39 37.88
N GLN A 78 -13.51 23.54 36.92
CA GLN A 78 -14.87 23.51 36.38
C GLN A 78 -15.82 22.63 37.22
N GLY A 79 -15.28 21.80 38.10
CA GLY A 79 -16.03 20.87 38.94
C GLY A 79 -16.26 21.36 40.37
N TYR A 80 -16.92 20.52 41.17
CA TYR A 80 -17.13 20.75 42.59
C TYR A 80 -17.26 19.45 43.36
N LEU A 81 -17.04 19.53 44.67
CA LEU A 81 -17.31 18.46 45.62
C LEU A 81 -18.52 18.83 46.47
N MET A 82 -19.59 18.04 46.41
CA MET A 82 -20.78 18.21 47.23
C MET A 82 -20.72 17.30 48.45
N VAL A 83 -20.79 17.89 49.63
CA VAL A 83 -20.80 17.13 50.90
C VAL A 83 -22.21 17.11 51.45
N ASP A 84 -22.80 15.91 51.56
CA ASP A 84 -24.08 15.69 52.24
C ASP A 84 -23.84 15.06 53.61
N PRO A 85 -23.95 15.85 54.70
CA PRO A 85 -23.71 15.36 56.06
C PRO A 85 -24.82 14.40 56.57
N ARG A 86 -26.01 14.39 55.95
CA ARG A 86 -27.11 13.49 56.34
C ARG A 86 -27.01 12.14 55.66
N ALA A 87 -26.59 12.14 54.40
CA ALA A 87 -26.31 10.92 53.66
C ALA A 87 -24.92 10.32 54.00
N GLU A 88 -24.08 11.07 54.69
CA GLU A 88 -22.68 10.73 55.01
C GLU A 88 -21.83 10.48 53.75
N THR A 89 -22.10 11.24 52.68
CA THR A 89 -21.43 11.10 51.38
C THR A 89 -20.77 12.38 50.90
N ALA A 90 -19.68 12.23 50.15
CA ALA A 90 -19.09 13.25 49.31
C ALA A 90 -19.27 12.85 47.84
N THR A 91 -19.82 13.75 47.03
CA THR A 91 -20.05 13.55 45.60
C THR A 91 -19.19 14.52 44.82
N LEU A 92 -18.22 14.00 44.08
CA LEU A 92 -17.40 14.78 43.16
C LEU A 92 -18.11 14.85 41.80
N LEU A 93 -18.30 16.06 41.27
CA LEU A 93 -18.76 16.28 39.91
C LEU A 93 -17.69 17.07 39.15
N VAL A 94 -17.09 16.43 38.15
CA VAL A 94 -16.04 17.00 37.30
C VAL A 94 -16.31 16.56 35.86
N GLU A 95 -16.28 17.48 34.92
CA GLU A 95 -16.54 17.25 33.49
C GLU A 95 -17.82 16.43 33.18
N GLY A 96 -18.88 16.63 33.95
CA GLY A 96 -20.15 15.91 33.80
C GLY A 96 -20.10 14.45 34.28
N THR A 97 -19.02 14.04 34.95
CA THR A 97 -18.86 12.71 35.56
C THR A 97 -19.05 12.81 37.07
N THR A 98 -19.75 11.83 37.64
CA THR A 98 -20.08 11.80 39.06
C THR A 98 -19.37 10.64 39.75
N ALA A 99 -18.62 10.93 40.81
CA ALA A 99 -18.03 9.92 41.69
C ALA A 99 -18.53 10.12 43.12
N VAL A 100 -18.83 9.02 43.83
CA VAL A 100 -19.36 9.07 45.19
C VAL A 100 -18.41 8.37 46.15
N ALA A 101 -18.10 9.02 47.26
CA ALA A 101 -17.32 8.45 48.36
C ALA A 101 -18.11 8.60 49.67
N PRO A 102 -17.92 7.69 50.65
CA PRO A 102 -18.32 7.98 52.02
C PRO A 102 -17.52 9.19 52.56
N LEU A 103 -18.03 9.88 53.57
CA LEU A 103 -17.27 10.97 54.19
C LEU A 103 -16.08 10.41 54.99
N PRO A 104 -14.84 10.87 54.75
CA PRO A 104 -13.68 10.43 55.52
C PRO A 104 -13.74 10.95 56.95
N GLU A 105 -13.30 10.13 57.90
CA GLU A 105 -12.93 10.63 59.22
C GLU A 105 -11.70 11.56 59.10
N PRO A 106 -11.56 12.59 59.97
CA PRO A 106 -10.42 13.49 59.90
C PRO A 106 -9.08 12.74 59.92
N GLY A 107 -8.25 12.98 58.91
CA GLY A 107 -6.94 12.31 58.75
C GLY A 107 -6.99 10.87 58.23
N LYS A 108 -8.15 10.36 57.78
CA LYS A 108 -8.26 9.10 57.05
C LYS A 108 -8.58 9.34 55.58
N GLU A 109 -8.17 8.38 54.75
CA GLU A 109 -8.50 8.33 53.32
C GLU A 109 -9.61 7.32 53.05
N VAL A 110 -10.48 7.65 52.09
CA VAL A 110 -11.53 6.75 51.59
C VAL A 110 -11.54 6.78 50.06
N PRO A 111 -11.69 5.64 49.37
CA PRO A 111 -11.72 5.62 47.91
C PRO A 111 -13.05 6.15 47.37
N PHE A 112 -13.01 6.77 46.19
CA PHE A 112 -14.22 7.00 45.39
C PHE A 112 -14.70 5.69 44.74
N ASP A 113 -16.01 5.48 44.72
CA ASP A 113 -16.65 4.52 43.82
C ASP A 113 -16.90 5.23 42.49
N VAL A 114 -16.08 4.89 41.49
CA VAL A 114 -16.13 5.50 40.15
C VAL A 114 -17.03 4.72 39.19
N GLY A 115 -17.61 3.59 39.58
CA GLY A 115 -18.53 2.80 38.75
C GLY A 115 -17.95 2.19 37.46
N THR A 116 -16.76 2.62 37.03
CA THR A 116 -16.03 2.16 35.85
C THR A 116 -14.87 1.24 36.24
N SER A 117 -14.75 0.07 35.59
CA SER A 117 -13.66 -0.87 35.84
C SER A 117 -12.40 -0.48 35.06
N GLY A 118 -11.30 -0.14 35.74
CA GLY A 118 -9.98 -0.01 35.11
C GLY A 118 -9.08 1.13 35.58
N SER A 119 -9.61 2.17 36.23
CA SER A 119 -8.82 3.29 36.74
C SER A 119 -8.23 3.01 38.12
N ALA A 120 -7.02 3.50 38.39
CA ALA A 120 -6.44 3.48 39.74
C ALA A 120 -7.37 4.17 40.75
N PRO A 121 -7.51 3.64 41.98
CA PRO A 121 -8.39 4.22 42.97
C PRO A 121 -7.92 5.62 43.36
N ILE A 122 -8.85 6.58 43.32
CA ILE A 122 -8.65 7.94 43.79
C ILE A 122 -9.15 8.03 45.24
N PHE A 123 -8.38 8.68 46.11
CA PHE A 123 -8.66 8.74 47.54
C PHE A 123 -9.09 10.14 47.97
N LEU A 124 -10.12 10.23 48.81
CA LEU A 124 -10.59 11.46 49.45
C LEU A 124 -10.14 11.51 50.90
N SER A 125 -9.58 12.65 51.32
CA SER A 125 -9.25 12.96 52.71
C SER A 125 -9.82 14.30 53.13
N TYR A 126 -9.93 14.52 54.45
CA TYR A 126 -10.46 15.76 55.01
C TYR A 126 -9.57 16.32 56.14
N SER A 127 -9.19 17.60 56.00
CA SER A 127 -8.51 18.40 57.02
C SER A 127 -9.52 19.29 57.76
N ALA A 128 -9.82 18.94 59.01
CA ALA A 128 -10.76 19.70 59.84
C ALA A 128 -10.25 21.08 60.27
N GLY A 129 -8.92 21.29 60.30
CA GLY A 129 -8.31 22.57 60.68
C GLY A 129 -8.45 23.63 59.60
N ASP A 130 -8.38 23.21 58.33
CA ASP A 130 -8.44 24.09 57.16
C ASP A 130 -9.81 24.07 56.47
N ASP A 131 -10.73 23.20 56.93
CA ASP A 131 -12.02 22.91 56.27
C ASP A 131 -11.82 22.64 54.77
N ARG A 132 -10.90 21.70 54.49
CA ARG A 132 -10.40 21.38 53.16
C ARG A 132 -10.48 19.89 52.91
N PHE A 133 -10.97 19.52 51.72
CA PHE A 133 -10.88 18.17 51.19
C PHE A 133 -9.70 18.07 50.24
N THR A 134 -9.01 16.93 50.25
CA THR A 134 -7.92 16.65 49.30
C THR A 134 -8.18 15.32 48.64
N LEU A 135 -8.18 15.35 47.32
CA LEU A 135 -8.31 14.20 46.43
C LEU A 135 -6.90 13.81 45.96
N ARG A 136 -6.48 12.60 46.30
CA ARG A 136 -5.18 12.03 45.93
C ARG A 136 -5.37 11.03 44.79
N ALA A 137 -4.77 11.34 43.65
CA ALA A 137 -4.75 10.47 42.47
C ALA A 137 -3.31 9.97 42.25
N PRO A 138 -3.02 8.69 42.56
CA PRO A 138 -1.69 8.13 42.35
C PRO A 138 -1.42 7.89 40.85
N GLU A 139 -0.21 8.22 40.39
CA GLU A 139 0.32 7.77 39.10
C GLU A 139 0.67 6.28 39.25
N SER A 140 0.08 5.43 38.41
CA SER A 140 0.31 3.99 38.49
C SER A 140 0.68 3.35 37.15
N ALA A 141 0.62 4.10 36.04
CA ALA A 141 0.84 3.55 34.71
C ALA A 141 2.34 3.47 34.37
N LEU A 142 3.16 4.35 34.95
CA LEU A 142 4.59 4.42 34.68
C LEU A 142 5.45 3.80 35.78
N GLU A 143 4.81 3.25 36.82
CA GLU A 143 5.46 2.73 38.04
C GLU A 143 6.34 3.78 38.73
N ILE A 144 5.96 5.06 38.64
CA ILE A 144 6.67 6.18 39.25
C ILE A 144 5.93 6.60 40.52
N ALA A 145 6.65 6.84 41.62
CA ALA A 145 6.08 7.23 42.91
C ALA A 145 5.67 8.72 42.95
N LEU A 146 4.68 9.10 42.15
CA LEU A 146 4.10 10.44 42.09
C LEU A 146 2.59 10.40 42.34
N ASP A 147 2.11 11.31 43.18
CA ASP A 147 0.70 11.52 43.48
C ASP A 147 0.28 12.95 43.10
N PHE A 148 -0.90 13.09 42.48
CA PHE A 148 -1.54 14.38 42.23
C PHE A 148 -2.56 14.66 43.34
N ASN A 149 -2.33 15.72 44.11
CA ASN A 149 -3.20 16.15 45.20
C ASN A 149 -4.02 17.37 44.79
N VAL A 150 -5.31 17.15 44.56
CA VAL A 150 -6.28 18.18 44.20
C VAL A 150 -7.04 18.63 45.44
N SER A 151 -6.96 19.91 45.78
CA SER A 151 -7.58 20.47 46.97
C SER A 151 -8.90 21.19 46.69
N PHE A 152 -9.88 20.99 47.57
CA PHE A 152 -11.19 21.63 47.54
C PHE A 152 -11.50 22.30 48.88
N VAL A 153 -11.89 23.58 48.84
CA VAL A 153 -12.27 24.37 50.02
C VAL A 153 -13.73 24.78 49.96
N ARG A 154 -14.32 25.07 51.12
CA ARG A 154 -15.73 25.47 51.19
C ARG A 154 -16.00 26.67 50.29
N ALA A 155 -17.01 26.56 49.44
CA ALA A 155 -17.43 27.67 48.58
C ALA A 155 -17.92 28.85 49.43
N GLN A 156 -17.40 30.05 49.18
CA GLN A 156 -17.85 31.27 49.87
C GLN A 156 -19.02 31.98 49.17
N GLY A 157 -19.28 31.63 47.90
CA GLY A 157 -20.36 32.18 47.08
C GLY A 157 -21.38 31.11 46.66
N ASP A 158 -22.37 31.53 45.88
CA ASP A 158 -23.30 30.60 45.25
C ASP A 158 -22.58 29.79 44.16
N ILE A 159 -22.75 28.47 44.19
CA ILE A 159 -22.21 27.54 43.19
C ILE A 159 -23.29 27.03 42.24
N GLN A 160 -24.51 27.60 42.25
CA GLN A 160 -25.58 27.20 41.33
C GLN A 160 -25.14 27.20 39.87
N ASP A 161 -24.32 28.17 39.44
CA ASP A 161 -23.82 28.24 38.07
C ASP A 161 -22.89 27.06 37.72
N LEU A 162 -22.01 26.65 38.66
CA LEU A 162 -21.17 25.45 38.51
C LEU A 162 -22.01 24.17 38.49
N ILE A 163 -23.01 24.08 39.37
CA ILE A 163 -23.95 22.95 39.41
C ILE A 163 -24.72 22.86 38.09
N ALA A 164 -25.23 23.98 37.59
CA ALA A 164 -25.94 24.04 36.32
C ALA A 164 -25.02 23.64 35.16
N ALA A 165 -23.79 24.15 35.09
CA ALA A 165 -22.83 23.79 34.05
C ALA A 165 -22.47 22.29 34.06
N GLN A 166 -22.24 21.70 35.24
CA GLN A 166 -21.98 20.25 35.36
C GLN A 166 -23.19 19.40 35.00
N ASN A 167 -24.40 19.80 35.42
CA ASN A 167 -25.63 19.11 35.04
C ASN A 167 -25.90 19.21 33.53
N ASP A 168 -25.63 20.37 32.91
CA ASP A 168 -25.75 20.56 31.46
C ASP A 168 -24.74 19.67 30.72
N MET A 169 -23.49 19.60 31.18
CA MET A 169 -22.48 18.67 30.61
C MET A 169 -22.89 17.20 30.78
N GLN A 170 -23.40 16.82 31.94
CA GLN A 170 -23.90 15.47 32.18
C GLN A 170 -25.09 15.14 31.28
N ALA A 171 -26.03 16.07 31.12
CA ALA A 171 -27.17 15.92 30.21
C ALA A 171 -26.71 15.81 28.74
N GLN A 172 -25.73 16.61 28.33
CA GLN A 172 -25.10 16.52 27.00
C GLN A 172 -24.40 15.16 26.80
N ARG A 173 -23.66 14.66 27.80
CA ARG A 173 -23.03 13.32 27.74
C ARG A 173 -24.05 12.21 27.63
N ILE A 174 -25.13 12.25 28.42
CA ILE A 174 -26.23 11.27 28.35
C ILE A 174 -26.90 11.33 26.98
N ALA A 175 -27.16 12.54 26.46
CA ALA A 175 -27.74 12.72 25.13
C ALA A 175 -26.82 12.18 24.04
N ALA A 176 -25.52 12.50 24.08
CA ALA A 176 -24.52 12.02 23.13
C ALA A 176 -24.35 10.50 23.21
N LEU A 177 -24.42 9.89 24.40
CA LEU A 177 -24.38 8.44 24.56
C LEU A 177 -25.65 7.78 24.01
N ALA A 178 -26.82 8.40 24.21
CA ALA A 178 -28.08 7.91 23.65
C ALA A 178 -28.09 8.02 22.11
N GLU A 179 -27.57 9.11 21.58
CA GLU A 179 -27.37 9.32 20.13
C GLU A 179 -26.39 8.30 19.56
N TRP A 180 -25.22 8.12 20.19
CA TRP A 180 -24.25 7.08 19.84
C TRP A 180 -24.90 5.69 19.78
N ASN A 181 -25.61 5.29 20.83
CA ASN A 181 -26.28 3.98 20.85
C ASN A 181 -27.34 3.86 19.74
N SER A 182 -28.11 4.93 19.47
CA SER A 182 -29.08 4.94 18.37
C SER A 182 -28.41 4.86 17.00
N ASP A 183 -27.26 5.51 16.82
CA ASP A 183 -26.47 5.42 15.60
C ASP A 183 -25.89 4.01 15.44
N ILE A 184 -25.35 3.41 16.50
CA ILE A 184 -24.91 2.01 16.48
C ILE A 184 -26.04 1.06 16.09
N ASP A 185 -27.23 1.20 16.69
CA ASP A 185 -28.40 0.38 16.34
C ASP A 185 -28.78 0.52 14.86
N ARG A 186 -28.71 1.75 14.33
CA ARG A 186 -28.94 2.04 12.92
C ARG A 186 -27.87 1.41 12.03
N LEU A 187 -26.58 1.57 12.36
CA LEU A 187 -25.46 0.98 11.63
C LEU A 187 -25.58 -0.55 11.58
N GLN A 188 -25.92 -1.18 12.70
CA GLN A 188 -26.14 -2.62 12.79
C GLN A 188 -27.32 -3.07 11.90
N ALA A 189 -28.41 -2.31 11.89
CA ALA A 189 -29.54 -2.58 10.99
C ALA A 189 -29.16 -2.43 9.51
N GLU A 190 -28.39 -1.39 9.16
CA GLU A 190 -27.91 -1.15 7.80
C GLU A 190 -26.97 -2.25 7.31
N LEU A 191 -26.04 -2.72 8.14
CA LEU A 191 -25.17 -3.86 7.84
C LEU A 191 -25.97 -5.15 7.59
N THR A 192 -27.09 -5.33 8.30
CA THR A 192 -27.96 -6.50 8.15
C THR A 192 -28.80 -6.46 6.87
N ALA A 193 -29.12 -5.28 6.32
CA ALA A 193 -30.08 -5.09 5.23
C ALA A 193 -29.53 -5.26 3.79
N ARG A 194 -28.27 -5.69 3.63
CA ARG A 194 -27.46 -5.81 2.40
C ARG A 194 -28.14 -5.58 1.03
N PRO A 195 -27.89 -4.44 0.37
CA PRO A 195 -27.85 -4.34 -1.09
C PRO A 195 -26.44 -4.62 -1.65
N GLU A 196 -26.34 -5.17 -2.87
CA GLU A 196 -25.08 -5.32 -3.62
C GLU A 196 -24.36 -3.96 -3.80
N ALA A 197 -23.04 -4.01 -3.94
CA ALA A 197 -22.20 -2.85 -4.22
C ALA A 197 -22.74 -2.05 -5.41
N THR A 198 -22.96 -0.75 -5.22
CA THR A 198 -23.27 0.17 -6.32
C THR A 198 -22.05 0.47 -7.19
N ALA A 199 -20.84 0.22 -6.67
CA ALA A 199 -19.59 0.46 -7.38
C ALA A 199 -19.27 -0.69 -8.35
N ARG A 200 -18.87 -0.34 -9.57
CA ARG A 200 -18.28 -1.32 -10.50
C ARG A 200 -16.94 -1.78 -9.94
N THR A 201 -16.70 -3.08 -10.00
CA THR A 201 -15.47 -3.70 -9.52
C THR A 201 -14.75 -4.44 -10.65
N TYR A 202 -13.48 -4.76 -10.42
CA TYR A 202 -12.74 -5.75 -11.19
C TYR A 202 -12.06 -6.73 -10.23
N ARG A 203 -11.74 -7.93 -10.73
CA ARG A 203 -10.96 -8.90 -9.97
C ARG A 203 -9.48 -8.53 -10.09
N LEU A 204 -8.88 -8.12 -8.98
CA LEU A 204 -7.45 -7.97 -8.79
C LEU A 204 -6.85 -9.33 -8.38
N ASN A 205 -5.73 -9.69 -9.00
CA ASN A 205 -4.96 -10.87 -8.60
C ASN A 205 -4.19 -10.56 -7.32
N LEU A 206 -4.25 -11.46 -6.35
CA LEU A 206 -3.51 -11.32 -5.11
C LEU A 206 -2.16 -12.04 -5.18
N PRO A 207 -1.20 -11.63 -4.32
CA PRO A 207 0.08 -12.30 -4.17
C PRO A 207 -0.06 -13.83 -4.11
N GLY A 208 0.73 -14.53 -4.93
CA GLY A 208 0.80 -15.99 -4.96
C GLY A 208 -0.13 -16.71 -5.92
N ASP A 209 -0.92 -15.98 -6.72
CA ASP A 209 -1.81 -16.54 -7.75
C ASP A 209 -2.83 -17.58 -7.25
N PHE A 210 -3.05 -17.63 -5.94
CA PHE A 210 -3.97 -18.57 -5.32
C PHE A 210 -5.42 -18.04 -5.31
N THR A 211 -5.58 -16.72 -5.34
CA THR A 211 -6.85 -16.05 -5.03
C THR A 211 -6.97 -14.71 -5.75
N THR A 212 -8.20 -14.31 -6.04
CA THR A 212 -8.56 -12.98 -6.54
C THR A 212 -9.45 -12.25 -5.54
N ILE A 213 -9.41 -10.92 -5.58
CA ILE A 213 -10.28 -10.04 -4.79
C ILE A 213 -10.99 -9.06 -5.73
N ALA A 214 -12.28 -8.81 -5.52
CA ALA A 214 -12.99 -7.75 -6.23
C ALA A 214 -12.73 -6.41 -5.56
N ILE A 215 -12.18 -5.45 -6.31
CA ILE A 215 -11.91 -4.10 -5.81
C ILE A 215 -12.55 -3.04 -6.69
N PRO A 216 -12.83 -1.83 -6.17
CA PRO A 216 -13.36 -0.74 -6.97
C PRO A 216 -12.48 -0.45 -8.19
N LEU A 217 -13.08 -0.05 -9.31
CA LEU A 217 -12.31 0.33 -10.51
C LEU A 217 -11.31 1.47 -10.26
N SER A 218 -11.59 2.34 -9.29
CA SER A 218 -10.67 3.41 -8.89
C SER A 218 -9.48 2.92 -8.08
N ALA A 219 -9.46 1.66 -7.62
CA ALA A 219 -8.50 1.21 -6.61
C ALA A 219 -7.33 0.40 -7.19
N THR A 220 -6.11 0.65 -6.71
CA THR A 220 -4.88 -0.09 -7.09
C THR A 220 -4.32 -0.85 -5.91
N TYR A 221 -3.49 -1.85 -6.20
CA TYR A 221 -2.58 -2.39 -5.20
C TYR A 221 -1.38 -1.45 -5.04
N ASP A 222 -0.99 -1.20 -3.79
CA ASP A 222 0.18 -0.41 -3.40
C ASP A 222 1.02 -1.24 -2.43
N ASP A 223 2.26 -1.54 -2.83
CA ASP A 223 3.24 -2.31 -2.06
C ASP A 223 4.16 -1.41 -1.22
N SER A 224 3.98 -0.09 -1.27
CA SER A 224 4.99 0.91 -0.88
C SER A 224 4.75 1.64 0.45
N ASP A 225 3.86 1.16 1.31
CA ASP A 225 3.58 1.88 2.56
C ASP A 225 4.82 1.94 3.49
N ASP A 226 4.99 3.09 4.14
CA ASP A 226 6.10 3.34 5.08
C ASP A 226 6.06 2.41 6.33
N ALA A 227 4.97 1.65 6.52
CA ALA A 227 4.77 0.71 7.62
C ALA A 227 4.95 -0.78 7.23
N GLY A 228 5.19 -1.10 5.96
CA GLY A 228 5.41 -2.47 5.46
C GLY A 228 4.16 -3.35 5.35
N GLN A 229 2.96 -2.76 5.31
CA GLN A 229 1.70 -3.39 4.96
C GLN A 229 1.22 -2.99 3.55
N SER A 230 1.26 -3.94 2.62
CA SER A 230 0.68 -3.72 1.29
C SER A 230 -0.84 -3.51 1.36
N GLY A 231 -1.34 -2.54 0.59
CA GLY A 231 -2.72 -2.09 0.66
C GLY A 231 -3.41 -1.96 -0.69
N VAL A 232 -4.73 -1.84 -0.65
CA VAL A 232 -5.55 -1.41 -1.78
C VAL A 232 -5.92 0.04 -1.53
N VAL A 233 -5.46 0.94 -2.39
CA VAL A 233 -5.62 2.39 -2.26
C VAL A 233 -6.52 2.92 -3.37
N ASP A 234 -7.33 3.93 -3.06
CA ASP A 234 -8.05 4.66 -4.10
C ASP A 234 -7.05 5.51 -4.90
N ARG A 235 -7.01 5.34 -6.22
CA ARG A 235 -6.03 6.02 -7.07
C ARG A 235 -6.26 7.53 -7.19
N VAL A 236 -7.47 8.01 -6.89
CA VAL A 236 -7.83 9.43 -7.00
C VAL A 236 -7.45 10.17 -5.72
N THR A 237 -7.81 9.61 -4.56
CA THR A 237 -7.54 10.25 -3.26
C THR A 237 -6.20 9.86 -2.67
N GLY A 238 -5.65 8.70 -3.06
CA GLY A 238 -4.49 8.08 -2.42
C GLY A 238 -4.82 7.44 -1.06
N GLU A 239 -6.09 7.41 -0.67
CA GLU A 239 -6.51 6.86 0.62
C GLU A 239 -6.52 5.33 0.58
N THR A 240 -5.98 4.70 1.62
CA THR A 240 -6.06 3.26 1.80
C THR A 240 -7.49 2.83 2.05
N LEU A 241 -8.05 2.02 1.15
CA LEU A 241 -9.38 1.43 1.30
C LEU A 241 -9.33 0.26 2.29
N PHE A 242 -8.30 -0.57 2.19
CA PHE A 242 -8.00 -1.66 3.12
C PHE A 242 -6.58 -2.21 2.88
N ASN A 243 -6.01 -2.82 3.90
CA ASN A 243 -4.73 -3.52 3.88
C ASN A 243 -4.92 -5.01 3.63
N LEU A 244 -3.94 -5.62 2.95
CA LEU A 244 -3.93 -7.04 2.62
C LEU A 244 -2.70 -7.70 3.22
N ARG A 245 -2.93 -8.72 4.05
CA ARG A 245 -1.86 -9.56 4.60
C ARG A 245 -2.00 -10.99 4.11
N LEU A 246 -0.92 -11.55 3.57
CA LEU A 246 -0.81 -12.96 3.19
C LEU A 246 0.02 -13.70 4.24
N ASP A 247 -0.49 -14.83 4.76
CA ASP A 247 0.23 -15.66 5.74
C ASP A 247 -0.25 -17.13 5.68
N THR A 248 0.33 -18.00 6.50
CA THR A 248 -0.16 -19.36 6.71
C THR A 248 -1.52 -19.35 7.42
N ALA A 249 -2.36 -20.35 7.15
CA ALA A 249 -3.67 -20.47 7.77
C ALA A 249 -3.64 -20.47 9.32
N GLU A 250 -2.59 -21.05 9.93
CA GLU A 250 -2.42 -21.07 11.39
C GLU A 250 -1.97 -19.72 11.94
N ALA A 251 -1.07 -19.02 11.24
CA ALA A 251 -0.65 -17.68 11.63
C ALA A 251 -1.82 -16.69 11.60
N LEU A 252 -2.66 -16.73 10.55
CA LEU A 252 -3.83 -15.86 10.47
C LEU A 252 -4.82 -16.08 11.60
N LYS A 253 -5.05 -17.33 12.02
CA LYS A 253 -5.89 -17.61 13.20
C LYS A 253 -5.32 -17.00 14.48
N ARG A 254 -3.99 -17.05 14.66
CA ARG A 254 -3.32 -16.41 15.81
C ARG A 254 -3.42 -14.89 15.74
N ILE A 255 -3.26 -14.31 14.55
CA ILE A 255 -3.39 -12.86 14.33
C ILE A 255 -4.82 -12.42 14.65
N PHE A 256 -5.83 -13.11 14.12
CA PHE A 256 -7.23 -12.81 14.41
C PHE A 256 -7.52 -12.83 15.92
N ALA A 257 -7.03 -13.85 16.63
CA ALA A 257 -7.19 -13.94 18.09
C ALA A 257 -6.46 -12.81 18.84
N ALA A 258 -5.23 -12.47 18.44
CA ALA A 258 -4.45 -11.41 19.07
C ALA A 258 -5.05 -10.01 18.84
N GLU A 259 -5.49 -9.72 17.61
CA GLU A 259 -6.14 -8.45 17.27
C GLU A 259 -7.49 -8.31 17.96
N ARG A 260 -8.26 -9.41 18.04
CA ARG A 260 -9.49 -9.44 18.83
C ARG A 260 -9.23 -9.05 20.29
N GLU A 261 -8.15 -9.53 20.91
CA GLU A 261 -7.81 -9.17 22.29
C GLU A 261 -7.31 -7.72 22.42
N SER A 262 -6.55 -7.20 21.44
CA SER A 262 -6.02 -5.82 21.48
C SER A 262 -7.11 -4.77 21.36
N TYR A 263 -8.16 -5.03 20.58
CA TYR A 263 -9.23 -4.07 20.29
C TYR A 263 -10.45 -4.18 21.21
N LEU A 264 -10.60 -5.26 21.98
CA LEU A 264 -11.69 -5.46 22.94
C LEU A 264 -11.22 -5.17 24.38
N GLY A 265 -10.80 -3.93 24.62
CA GLY A 265 -10.63 -3.41 25.98
C GLY A 265 -11.97 -3.24 26.71
N PRO A 266 -11.99 -3.07 28.04
CA PRO A 266 -13.21 -2.92 28.85
C PRO A 266 -13.90 -1.55 28.70
N ASP A 267 -13.74 -0.88 27.55
CA ASP A 267 -14.10 0.52 27.36
C ASP A 267 -15.57 0.68 26.93
N ASP A 268 -16.32 1.56 27.60
CA ASP A 268 -17.75 1.78 27.35
C ASP A 268 -18.04 2.36 25.95
N ASP A 269 -17.00 2.81 25.25
CA ASP A 269 -17.02 3.43 23.93
C ASP A 269 -16.75 2.46 22.77
N ILE A 270 -16.68 1.15 23.05
CA ILE A 270 -16.44 0.10 22.05
C ILE A 270 -17.66 -0.81 21.88
N ARG A 271 -18.06 -1.12 20.64
CA ARG A 271 -19.17 -2.03 20.32
C ARG A 271 -18.79 -3.01 19.22
N ILE A 272 -19.04 -4.30 19.44
CA ILE A 272 -18.93 -5.33 18.41
C ILE A 272 -20.19 -5.26 17.53
N LEU A 273 -20.03 -4.88 16.27
CA LEU A 273 -21.12 -4.80 15.30
C LEU A 273 -21.39 -6.14 14.61
N HIS A 274 -20.32 -6.92 14.38
CA HIS A 274 -20.35 -8.25 13.78
C HIS A 274 -19.17 -9.07 14.29
N GLU A 275 -19.40 -10.34 14.61
CA GLU A 275 -18.34 -11.27 14.99
C GLU A 275 -18.72 -12.69 14.56
N ASP A 276 -17.82 -13.33 13.83
CA ASP A 276 -17.83 -14.76 13.56
C ASP A 276 -16.39 -15.32 13.65
N ASP A 277 -16.19 -16.59 13.27
CA ASP A 277 -14.90 -17.27 13.37
C ASP A 277 -13.78 -16.60 12.54
N HIS A 278 -14.12 -15.72 11.61
CA HIS A 278 -13.23 -15.21 10.58
C HIS A 278 -13.31 -13.69 10.39
N THR A 279 -14.39 -13.05 10.82
CA THR A 279 -14.64 -11.62 10.62
C THR A 279 -15.05 -10.97 11.94
N ILE A 280 -14.47 -9.81 12.22
CA ILE A 280 -14.86 -8.95 13.33
C ILE A 280 -14.98 -7.51 12.85
N ILE A 281 -16.02 -6.83 13.32
CA ILE A 281 -16.25 -5.41 13.09
C ILE A 281 -16.52 -4.75 14.42
N VAL A 282 -15.72 -3.75 14.73
CA VAL A 282 -15.78 -3.03 15.99
C VAL A 282 -15.97 -1.54 15.72
N ALA A 283 -17.05 -0.98 16.27
CA ALA A 283 -17.24 0.46 16.34
C ALA A 283 -16.54 1.01 17.59
N ARG A 284 -15.88 2.15 17.41
CA ARG A 284 -15.16 2.87 18.47
C ARG A 284 -15.64 4.31 18.42
N ARG A 285 -16.05 4.87 19.56
CA ARG A 285 -16.50 6.26 19.61
C ARG A 285 -15.36 7.20 19.20
N ASP A 286 -15.67 8.16 18.34
CA ASP A 286 -14.74 9.18 17.83
C ASP A 286 -13.45 8.61 17.18
N ARG A 287 -13.51 7.36 16.68
CA ARG A 287 -12.41 6.70 15.95
C ARG A 287 -12.98 5.90 14.76
N PRO A 288 -12.13 5.56 13.77
CA PRO A 288 -12.56 4.69 12.66
C PRO A 288 -13.12 3.35 13.16
N PHE A 289 -14.01 2.74 12.39
CA PHE A 289 -14.41 1.34 12.56
C PHE A 289 -13.20 0.44 12.33
N PHE A 290 -13.00 -0.53 13.21
CA PHE A 290 -12.03 -1.60 12.98
C PHE A 290 -12.72 -2.74 12.24
N PHE A 291 -12.17 -3.13 11.10
CA PHE A 291 -12.57 -4.29 10.32
C PHE A 291 -11.39 -5.24 10.16
N LEU A 292 -11.60 -6.50 10.51
CA LEU A 292 -10.66 -7.57 10.23
C LEU A 292 -11.43 -8.79 9.74
N SER A 293 -11.07 -9.28 8.56
CA SER A 293 -11.58 -10.55 8.04
C SER A 293 -10.44 -11.42 7.54
N THR A 294 -10.49 -12.71 7.86
CA THR A 294 -9.51 -13.71 7.43
C THR A 294 -10.18 -14.74 6.52
N VAL A 295 -9.57 -15.02 5.38
CA VAL A 295 -10.05 -16.00 4.41
C VAL A 295 -8.94 -17.00 4.10
N ILE A 296 -9.21 -18.28 4.34
CA ILE A 296 -8.22 -19.35 4.19
C ILE A 296 -8.49 -20.11 2.89
N THR A 297 -7.48 -20.19 2.03
CA THR A 297 -7.51 -20.90 0.75
C THR A 297 -6.37 -21.92 0.70
N GLY A 298 -6.66 -23.19 1.02
CA GLY A 298 -5.62 -24.23 1.11
C GLY A 298 -4.74 -24.09 2.35
N SER A 299 -3.41 -24.05 2.18
CA SER A 299 -2.43 -23.86 3.27
C SER A 299 -2.14 -22.40 3.58
N VAL A 300 -2.57 -21.49 2.71
CA VAL A 300 -2.37 -20.05 2.84
C VAL A 300 -3.71 -19.38 3.17
N GLY A 301 -3.65 -18.15 3.68
CA GLY A 301 -4.84 -17.32 3.77
C GLY A 301 -4.50 -15.84 3.65
N TYR A 302 -5.55 -15.05 3.49
CA TYR A 302 -5.51 -13.61 3.35
C TYR A 302 -6.25 -12.97 4.52
N ALA A 303 -5.68 -11.93 5.10
CA ALA A 303 -6.38 -11.05 6.03
C ALA A 303 -6.61 -9.70 5.38
N VAL A 304 -7.88 -9.29 5.34
CA VAL A 304 -8.30 -7.95 4.94
C VAL A 304 -8.50 -7.14 6.20
N HIS A 305 -7.75 -6.05 6.32
CA HIS A 305 -7.78 -5.16 7.48
C HIS A 305 -8.16 -3.75 7.03
N ALA A 306 -9.07 -3.08 7.74
CA ALA A 306 -9.39 -1.69 7.45
C ALA A 306 -9.74 -0.90 8.73
N ASP A 307 -9.20 0.31 8.82
CA ASP A 307 -9.66 1.35 9.74
C ASP A 307 -10.60 2.28 8.96
N ALA A 308 -11.88 1.92 8.88
CA ALA A 308 -12.86 2.62 8.04
C ALA A 308 -13.43 3.85 8.76
N GLU A 309 -13.33 5.03 8.16
CA GLU A 309 -13.88 6.27 8.73
C GLU A 309 -15.40 6.34 8.62
N ASP A 310 -15.98 5.64 7.63
CA ASP A 310 -17.41 5.63 7.39
C ASP A 310 -17.94 4.26 6.94
N LEU A 311 -19.26 4.18 6.78
CA LEU A 311 -19.94 2.98 6.32
C LEU A 311 -19.61 2.57 4.88
N ALA A 312 -19.24 3.52 4.02
CA ALA A 312 -18.93 3.21 2.63
C ALA A 312 -17.59 2.47 2.56
N GLN A 313 -16.56 2.98 3.25
CA GLN A 313 -15.27 2.32 3.38
C GLN A 313 -15.41 0.95 4.06
N LEU A 314 -16.19 0.85 5.15
CA LEU A 314 -16.44 -0.42 5.82
C LEU A 314 -17.10 -1.45 4.88
N ARG A 315 -18.09 -1.01 4.08
CA ARG A 315 -18.74 -1.88 3.08
C ARG A 315 -17.77 -2.29 1.99
N THR A 316 -16.88 -1.40 1.53
CA THR A 316 -15.85 -1.74 0.54
C THR A 316 -14.91 -2.81 1.06
N ALA A 317 -14.36 -2.65 2.28
CA ALA A 317 -13.48 -3.64 2.90
C ALA A 317 -14.20 -4.99 3.12
N TRP A 318 -15.45 -4.95 3.62
CA TRP A 318 -16.28 -6.15 3.78
C TRP A 318 -16.48 -6.87 2.44
N GLN A 319 -16.97 -6.16 1.41
CA GLN A 319 -17.25 -6.74 0.11
C GLN A 319 -15.99 -7.27 -0.55
N ALA A 320 -14.87 -6.59 -0.38
CA ALA A 320 -13.58 -7.08 -0.84
C ALA A 320 -13.24 -8.42 -0.14
N ALA A 321 -13.35 -8.49 1.19
CA ALA A 321 -13.13 -9.74 1.93
C ALA A 321 -14.08 -10.88 1.50
N GLU A 322 -15.38 -10.61 1.33
CA GLU A 322 -16.36 -11.60 0.87
C GLU A 322 -16.15 -12.02 -0.58
N SER A 323 -15.57 -11.14 -1.39
CA SER A 323 -15.28 -11.44 -2.79
C SER A 323 -14.07 -12.35 -2.95
N LEU A 324 -13.24 -12.55 -1.93
CA LEU A 324 -12.05 -13.40 -2.01
C LEU A 324 -12.42 -14.78 -2.56
N SER A 325 -11.81 -15.14 -3.68
CA SER A 325 -12.13 -16.37 -4.39
C SER A 325 -10.87 -17.01 -4.96
N GLY A 326 -10.73 -18.32 -4.75
CA GLY A 326 -9.74 -19.13 -5.48
C GLY A 326 -10.11 -19.38 -6.95
N GLU A 327 -11.22 -18.79 -7.41
CA GLU A 327 -11.60 -18.82 -8.82
C GLU A 327 -10.75 -17.85 -9.64
N ARG A 328 -10.64 -18.18 -10.93
CA ARG A 328 -9.91 -17.38 -11.90
C ARG A 328 -10.54 -15.99 -12.06
N PRO A 329 -9.76 -14.97 -12.46
CA PRO A 329 -10.31 -13.67 -12.84
C PRO A 329 -11.42 -13.84 -13.89
N ASP A 330 -12.48 -13.04 -13.77
CA ASP A 330 -13.57 -13.03 -14.75
C ASP A 330 -13.21 -12.07 -15.90
N PRO A 331 -12.85 -12.56 -17.09
CA PRO A 331 -12.57 -11.69 -18.23
C PRO A 331 -13.86 -11.11 -18.83
N GLY A 332 -15.04 -11.61 -18.45
CA GLY A 332 -16.36 -11.15 -18.92
C GLY A 332 -16.77 -9.75 -18.45
N VAL A 333 -15.99 -9.15 -17.54
CA VAL A 333 -16.13 -7.75 -17.11
C VAL A 333 -16.09 -6.78 -18.30
N VAL A 334 -15.28 -7.10 -19.32
CA VAL A 334 -15.26 -6.37 -20.59
C VAL A 334 -16.07 -7.16 -21.61
N THR A 335 -17.33 -6.74 -21.78
CA THR A 335 -18.35 -7.51 -22.50
C THR A 335 -18.18 -7.57 -24.03
N SER A 336 -17.28 -6.77 -24.62
CA SER A 336 -17.04 -6.75 -26.07
C SER A 336 -15.64 -6.28 -26.45
N ALA A 337 -15.11 -6.85 -27.54
CA ALA A 337 -13.90 -6.39 -28.23
C ALA A 337 -14.01 -4.94 -28.74
N ASP A 338 -15.24 -4.45 -28.91
CA ASP A 338 -15.58 -3.12 -29.41
C ASP A 338 -15.77 -2.10 -28.28
N PHE A 339 -15.58 -2.49 -27.01
CA PHE A 339 -15.64 -1.56 -25.90
C PHE A 339 -14.58 -0.48 -26.04
N ASP A 340 -14.96 0.79 -26.20
CA ASP A 340 -14.03 1.91 -26.33
C ASP A 340 -13.41 2.26 -24.97
N ALA A 341 -12.31 1.58 -24.65
CA ALA A 341 -11.61 1.74 -23.38
C ALA A 341 -10.95 3.12 -23.27
N MET A 342 -10.50 3.69 -24.39
CA MET A 342 -9.86 4.99 -24.42
C MET A 342 -10.81 6.13 -24.08
N THR A 343 -12.01 6.13 -24.67
CA THR A 343 -13.04 7.10 -24.29
C THR A 343 -13.51 6.87 -22.87
N TRP A 344 -13.67 5.60 -22.46
CA TRP A 344 -14.06 5.28 -21.09
C TRP A 344 -13.08 5.84 -20.04
N PHE A 345 -11.77 5.66 -20.20
CA PHE A 345 -10.77 6.24 -19.30
C PHE A 345 -10.79 7.77 -19.30
N ARG A 346 -10.94 8.39 -20.48
CA ARG A 346 -11.05 9.85 -20.61
C ARG A 346 -12.24 10.40 -19.82
N ASP A 347 -13.38 9.72 -19.86
CA ASP A 347 -14.58 10.11 -19.12
C ASP A 347 -14.41 9.98 -17.59
N GLN A 348 -13.49 9.12 -17.14
CA GLN A 348 -13.09 9.00 -15.73
C GLN A 348 -11.97 9.99 -15.34
N GLY A 349 -11.62 10.93 -16.22
CA GLY A 349 -10.54 11.89 -15.97
C GLY A 349 -9.14 11.32 -16.15
N ALA A 350 -8.98 10.14 -16.77
CA ALA A 350 -7.68 9.56 -17.05
C ALA A 350 -7.22 9.83 -18.51
N ALA A 351 -5.93 10.10 -18.69
CA ALA A 351 -5.26 10.33 -19.97
C ALA A 351 -4.01 9.47 -20.12
N LEU A 352 -3.62 9.23 -21.38
CA LEU A 352 -2.46 8.40 -21.72
C LEU A 352 -1.15 9.20 -21.58
N ALA A 353 -0.18 8.64 -20.85
CA ALA A 353 1.23 9.00 -20.90
C ALA A 353 2.06 7.75 -21.27
N ALA A 354 2.82 7.81 -22.37
CA ALA A 354 3.58 6.65 -22.85
C ALA A 354 5.07 6.73 -22.47
N ARG A 355 5.66 5.60 -22.07
CA ARG A 355 7.11 5.49 -21.80
C ARG A 355 7.66 4.19 -22.36
N THR A 356 8.59 4.27 -23.30
CA THR A 356 8.99 3.09 -24.09
C THR A 356 10.22 2.35 -23.59
N LYS A 357 10.93 2.87 -22.57
CA LYS A 357 12.03 2.16 -21.88
C LYS A 357 12.11 2.55 -20.41
N ASN A 358 12.51 1.62 -19.55
CA ASN A 358 12.62 1.79 -18.08
C ASN A 358 13.49 2.98 -17.64
N ASN A 359 14.35 3.52 -18.53
CA ASN A 359 15.25 4.65 -18.27
C ASN A 359 15.18 5.78 -19.32
N ALA A 360 14.25 5.73 -20.28
CA ALA A 360 14.05 6.85 -21.21
C ALA A 360 13.19 7.94 -20.55
N GLY A 361 13.41 9.21 -20.91
CA GLY A 361 12.40 10.25 -20.67
C GLY A 361 11.11 9.92 -21.42
N PHE A 362 10.00 10.56 -21.04
CA PHE A 362 8.75 10.45 -21.81
C PHE A 362 9.04 10.85 -23.26
N ALA A 363 8.56 10.04 -24.21
CA ALA A 363 8.80 10.26 -25.63
C ALA A 363 8.19 11.58 -26.10
N GLU A 364 8.83 12.30 -27.04
CA GLU A 364 8.20 13.42 -27.76
C GLU A 364 6.96 12.96 -28.57
N SER A 365 6.89 11.68 -28.99
CA SER A 365 5.63 10.98 -29.30
C SER A 365 5.80 9.44 -29.33
N PHE A 366 4.83 8.70 -28.80
CA PHE A 366 4.76 7.22 -28.90
C PHE A 366 4.75 6.74 -30.36
N HIS A 367 4.06 7.49 -31.21
CA HIS A 367 3.94 7.23 -32.64
C HIS A 367 5.31 7.18 -33.35
N GLU A 368 6.15 8.19 -33.15
CA GLU A 368 7.46 8.31 -33.80
C GLU A 368 8.37 7.12 -33.46
N GLN A 369 8.27 6.63 -32.23
CA GLN A 369 9.04 5.47 -31.78
C GLN A 369 8.54 4.17 -32.39
N VAL A 370 7.22 3.98 -32.45
CA VAL A 370 6.63 2.85 -33.17
C VAL A 370 7.04 2.86 -34.64
N THR A 371 7.06 4.02 -35.30
CA THR A 371 7.51 4.13 -36.70
C THR A 371 9.01 3.96 -36.89
N THR A 372 9.83 4.28 -35.88
CA THR A 372 11.30 4.11 -35.95
C THR A 372 11.71 2.65 -35.75
N GLU A 373 10.98 1.92 -34.91
CA GLU A 373 11.28 0.52 -34.62
C GLU A 373 10.60 -0.45 -35.58
N LEU A 374 9.41 -0.13 -36.06
CA LEU A 374 8.76 -0.83 -37.16
C LEU A 374 9.16 -0.17 -38.49
N VAL A 375 10.39 -0.38 -38.96
CA VAL A 375 10.79 -0.04 -40.34
C VAL A 375 10.88 -1.31 -41.18
N ALA A 376 10.72 -1.16 -42.50
CA ALA A 376 10.72 -2.26 -43.46
C ALA A 376 11.87 -3.27 -43.23
N ASP A 377 13.10 -2.78 -43.09
CA ASP A 377 14.28 -3.65 -42.92
C ASP A 377 14.27 -4.46 -41.63
N LYS A 378 13.81 -3.87 -40.51
CA LYS A 378 13.69 -4.56 -39.21
C LYS A 378 12.50 -5.53 -39.17
N LEU A 379 11.42 -5.22 -39.88
CA LEU A 379 10.27 -6.12 -40.03
C LEU A 379 10.67 -7.39 -40.80
N LEU A 380 11.48 -7.24 -41.85
CA LEU A 380 11.99 -8.34 -42.67
C LEU A 380 12.93 -9.28 -41.90
N SER A 381 13.80 -8.73 -41.05
CA SER A 381 14.69 -9.52 -40.20
C SER A 381 14.00 -10.11 -38.97
N GLY A 382 12.70 -9.85 -38.74
CA GLY A 382 12.03 -10.27 -37.51
C GLY A 382 12.61 -9.65 -36.23
N GLN A 383 13.45 -8.62 -36.36
CA GLN A 383 14.05 -7.90 -35.24
C GLN A 383 13.23 -6.70 -34.76
N SER A 384 12.17 -6.30 -35.48
CA SER A 384 11.31 -5.20 -35.03
C SER A 384 10.42 -5.66 -33.86
N GLY A 385 11.03 -5.86 -32.70
CA GLY A 385 10.34 -6.09 -31.44
C GLY A 385 10.31 -4.80 -30.66
N ILE A 386 9.11 -4.25 -30.43
CA ILE A 386 8.95 -3.16 -29.46
C ILE A 386 8.43 -3.78 -28.18
N ARG A 387 9.04 -3.43 -27.06
CA ARG A 387 8.51 -3.69 -25.72
C ARG A 387 8.57 -2.42 -24.91
N GLY A 388 7.61 -2.23 -24.03
CA GLY A 388 7.59 -1.11 -23.11
C GLY A 388 6.35 -1.14 -22.24
N SER A 389 6.09 -0.03 -21.56
CA SER A 389 4.85 0.16 -20.81
C SER A 389 4.14 1.45 -21.20
N LEU A 390 2.81 1.43 -21.11
CA LEU A 390 1.96 2.60 -21.25
C LEU A 390 1.39 2.90 -19.87
N MET A 391 1.44 4.16 -19.46
CA MET A 391 0.88 4.61 -18.20
C MET A 391 -0.41 5.38 -18.48
N LEU A 392 -1.52 4.94 -17.90
CA LEU A 392 -2.73 5.75 -17.81
C LEU A 392 -2.64 6.55 -16.52
N ARG A 393 -2.89 7.86 -16.59
CA ARG A 393 -2.71 8.81 -15.48
C ARG A 393 -3.93 9.70 -15.33
N GLU A 394 -4.07 10.37 -14.20
CA GLU A 394 -5.05 11.46 -14.12
C GLU A 394 -4.68 12.56 -15.10
N SER A 395 -5.67 13.10 -15.81
CA SER A 395 -5.50 14.18 -16.76
C SER A 395 -4.95 15.44 -16.09
N SER A 396 -5.32 15.68 -14.84
CA SER A 396 -4.81 16.77 -13.99
C SER A 396 -3.36 16.59 -13.54
N LYS A 397 -2.83 15.36 -13.57
CA LYS A 397 -1.48 15.01 -13.09
C LYS A 397 -0.63 14.37 -14.19
N ILE A 398 -0.95 14.64 -15.46
CA ILE A 398 -0.29 13.98 -16.60
C ILE A 398 1.23 14.22 -16.62
N ASP A 399 1.65 15.41 -16.16
CA ASP A 399 3.05 15.84 -16.06
C ASP A 399 3.79 15.29 -14.83
N ASP A 400 3.08 14.68 -13.87
CA ASP A 400 3.69 14.07 -12.69
C ASP A 400 4.22 12.68 -13.04
N PRO A 401 5.54 12.45 -13.04
CA PRO A 401 6.13 11.16 -13.38
C PRO A 401 5.72 10.02 -12.44
N PHE A 402 5.22 10.32 -11.24
CA PHE A 402 4.83 9.34 -10.23
C PHE A 402 3.31 9.08 -10.20
N ALA A 403 2.50 9.91 -10.84
CA ALA A 403 1.04 9.73 -10.89
C ALA A 403 0.66 8.65 -11.92
N THR A 404 0.70 7.38 -11.53
CA THR A 404 0.26 6.25 -12.37
C THR A 404 -1.07 5.69 -11.85
N LEU A 405 -2.10 5.71 -12.70
CA LEU A 405 -3.35 5.00 -12.42
C LEU A 405 -3.21 3.54 -12.84
N PHE A 406 -2.82 3.27 -14.08
CA PHE A 406 -2.65 1.91 -14.59
C PHE A 406 -1.38 1.79 -15.41
N GLU A 407 -0.66 0.69 -15.20
CA GLU A 407 0.41 0.28 -16.09
C GLU A 407 -0.10 -0.80 -17.06
N VAL A 408 0.26 -0.62 -18.33
CA VAL A 408 -0.01 -1.58 -19.39
C VAL A 408 1.28 -1.97 -20.04
N ASN A 409 1.70 -3.22 -19.83
CA ASN A 409 2.82 -3.79 -20.54
C ASN A 409 2.40 -4.07 -21.97
N TYR A 410 3.26 -3.76 -22.94
CA TYR A 410 3.00 -4.12 -24.32
C TYR A 410 4.23 -4.65 -25.01
N ALA A 411 3.97 -5.50 -26.01
CA ALA A 411 4.98 -5.79 -27.01
C ALA A 411 4.39 -6.10 -28.37
N CYS A 412 5.09 -5.69 -29.42
CA CYS A 412 4.73 -5.91 -30.81
C CYS A 412 5.85 -6.63 -31.56
N LEU A 413 5.49 -7.63 -32.37
CA LEU A 413 6.42 -8.38 -33.22
C LEU A 413 5.87 -8.60 -34.63
N PRO A 414 6.67 -8.40 -35.68
CA PRO A 414 6.35 -8.89 -37.00
C PRO A 414 6.43 -10.40 -37.03
N ARG A 415 5.59 -10.98 -37.87
CA ARG A 415 5.62 -12.39 -38.20
C ARG A 415 5.27 -12.56 -39.66
N LEU A 416 5.77 -13.64 -40.27
CA LEU A 416 5.23 -14.10 -41.54
C LEU A 416 3.76 -14.45 -41.33
N ARG A 417 2.92 -14.08 -42.30
CA ARG A 417 1.51 -14.45 -42.29
C ARG A 417 1.41 -15.97 -42.31
N THR A 418 0.70 -16.52 -41.34
CA THR A 418 0.38 -17.94 -41.30
C THR A 418 -1.13 -18.12 -41.37
N ASP A 419 -1.62 -19.11 -42.12
CA ASP A 419 -3.04 -19.51 -42.12
C ASP A 419 -3.44 -20.30 -40.87
N GLU A 420 -2.76 -20.06 -39.74
CA GLU A 420 -3.00 -20.76 -38.49
C GLU A 420 -4.34 -20.40 -37.87
N SER A 421 -4.93 -21.38 -37.18
CA SER A 421 -6.16 -21.15 -36.42
C SER A 421 -5.92 -20.14 -35.29
N PRO A 422 -6.93 -19.34 -34.89
CA PRO A 422 -6.83 -18.45 -33.73
C PRO A 422 -6.33 -19.17 -32.47
N VAL A 423 -6.75 -20.43 -32.27
CA VAL A 423 -6.37 -21.27 -31.14
C VAL A 423 -4.88 -21.61 -31.17
N THR A 424 -4.34 -21.96 -32.34
CA THR A 424 -2.91 -22.28 -32.51
C THR A 424 -2.03 -21.04 -32.34
N LEU A 425 -2.47 -19.90 -32.87
CA LEU A 425 -1.78 -18.63 -32.67
C LEU A 425 -1.78 -18.27 -31.19
N HIS A 426 -2.91 -18.46 -30.51
CA HIS A 426 -3.08 -18.21 -29.10
C HIS A 426 -2.15 -19.08 -28.23
N GLU A 427 -2.15 -20.41 -28.39
CA GLU A 427 -1.31 -21.32 -27.61
C GLU A 427 0.18 -21.00 -27.73
N ARG A 428 0.64 -20.60 -28.93
CA ARG A 428 2.02 -20.14 -29.09
C ARG A 428 2.24 -18.80 -28.40
N LEU A 429 1.32 -17.86 -28.53
CA LEU A 429 1.48 -16.54 -27.92
C LEU A 429 1.38 -16.58 -26.40
N SER A 430 0.72 -17.54 -25.77
CA SER A 430 0.69 -17.66 -24.30
C SER A 430 1.90 -18.38 -23.70
N THR A 431 2.65 -19.13 -24.53
CA THR A 431 3.81 -19.92 -24.10
C THR A 431 5.15 -19.37 -24.60
N ASN A 432 5.12 -18.31 -25.41
CA ASN A 432 6.32 -17.69 -25.97
C ASN A 432 7.10 -16.91 -24.90
N PRO A 433 8.44 -17.04 -24.81
CA PRO A 433 9.28 -16.17 -23.98
C PRO A 433 9.02 -14.67 -24.18
N PHE A 434 8.54 -14.28 -25.37
CA PHE A 434 8.11 -12.92 -25.70
C PHE A 434 6.97 -12.41 -24.82
N SER A 435 5.93 -13.21 -24.62
CA SER A 435 4.78 -12.88 -23.78
C SER A 435 4.98 -13.29 -22.32
N ASN A 436 5.90 -14.21 -22.03
CA ASN A 436 6.32 -14.48 -20.66
C ASN A 436 6.85 -13.22 -19.97
N GLY A 437 7.57 -12.36 -20.70
CA GLY A 437 8.00 -11.05 -20.23
C GLY A 437 6.93 -9.95 -20.28
N LEU A 438 5.74 -10.25 -20.79
CA LEU A 438 4.61 -9.31 -20.80
C LEU A 438 3.70 -9.44 -19.60
N ALA A 439 3.63 -10.58 -18.91
CA ALA A 439 2.81 -10.64 -17.70
C ALA A 439 3.35 -9.67 -16.68
N TYR A 440 2.49 -8.76 -16.22
CA TYR A 440 2.75 -7.98 -15.03
C TYR A 440 3.06 -8.97 -13.89
N ARG A 441 4.27 -8.89 -13.34
CA ARG A 441 4.76 -9.73 -12.26
C ARG A 441 5.29 -8.84 -11.17
N ASP A 442 4.66 -8.90 -10.01
CA ASP A 442 5.24 -8.36 -8.81
C ASP A 442 6.19 -9.41 -8.20
N LEU A 443 7.48 -9.26 -8.49
CA LEU A 443 8.50 -10.21 -8.05
C LEU A 443 8.65 -10.27 -6.52
N ALA A 444 8.31 -9.19 -5.80
CA ALA A 444 8.40 -9.16 -4.35
C ALA A 444 7.26 -9.97 -3.73
N LEU A 445 6.05 -9.79 -4.25
CA LEU A 445 4.86 -10.52 -3.82
C LEU A 445 4.92 -12.01 -4.20
N ASP A 446 5.44 -12.32 -5.39
CA ASP A 446 5.73 -13.70 -5.83
C ASP A 446 6.69 -14.39 -4.85
N ALA A 447 7.72 -13.68 -4.36
CA ALA A 447 8.68 -14.22 -3.40
C ALA A 447 8.04 -14.49 -2.02
N ILE A 448 7.20 -13.57 -1.52
CA ILE A 448 6.47 -13.76 -0.26
C ILE A 448 5.54 -14.96 -0.37
N ALA A 449 4.79 -15.08 -1.46
CA ALA A 449 3.87 -16.18 -1.67
C ALA A 449 4.58 -17.53 -1.84
N ALA A 450 5.68 -17.57 -2.60
CA ALA A 450 6.49 -18.79 -2.74
C ALA A 450 7.04 -19.24 -1.37
N SER A 451 7.48 -18.31 -0.53
CA SER A 451 7.91 -18.62 0.84
C SER A 451 6.80 -19.28 1.67
N ILE A 452 5.59 -18.73 1.59
CA ILE A 452 4.43 -19.22 2.35
C ILE A 452 3.93 -20.57 1.80
N SER A 453 3.83 -20.73 0.47
CA SER A 453 3.33 -21.96 -0.17
C SER A 453 4.21 -23.18 0.11
N HIS A 454 5.51 -22.97 0.33
CA HIS A 454 6.46 -24.01 0.70
C HIS A 454 6.53 -24.27 2.22
N ASN A 455 5.61 -23.72 3.02
CA ASN A 455 5.60 -23.82 4.48
C ASN A 455 6.96 -23.45 5.11
N ALA A 456 7.54 -22.31 4.75
CA ALA A 456 8.87 -21.90 5.20
C ALA A 456 8.98 -21.47 6.69
N PHE A 457 8.29 -22.14 7.61
CA PHE A 457 8.89 -22.48 8.90
C PHE A 457 9.61 -23.83 8.75
N GLY A 458 10.68 -23.86 7.95
CA GLY A 458 11.45 -25.10 7.76
C GLY A 458 12.15 -25.30 6.42
N VAL A 459 11.98 -24.41 5.44
CA VAL A 459 13.02 -24.28 4.40
C VAL A 459 14.22 -23.66 5.13
N ALA A 460 15.38 -24.31 5.05
CA ALA A 460 16.59 -23.76 5.64
C ALA A 460 16.73 -22.29 5.20
N SER A 461 17.30 -21.46 6.08
CA SER A 461 17.48 -20.01 5.89
C SER A 461 18.37 -19.62 4.70
N ASP A 462 18.53 -20.50 3.70
CA ASP A 462 19.40 -20.43 2.55
C ASP A 462 18.68 -20.55 1.19
N HIS A 463 17.37 -20.80 1.13
CA HIS A 463 16.65 -20.77 -0.16
C HIS A 463 16.48 -19.32 -0.64
N VAL A 464 17.33 -18.92 -1.58
CA VAL A 464 17.25 -17.65 -2.29
C VAL A 464 16.28 -17.83 -3.45
N PHE A 465 15.11 -17.19 -3.37
CA PHE A 465 14.14 -17.12 -4.47
C PHE A 465 14.84 -16.68 -5.75
N ASN A 466 14.65 -17.46 -6.82
CA ASN A 466 15.17 -17.16 -8.14
C ASN A 466 14.00 -16.97 -9.12
N PRO A 467 13.69 -15.73 -9.53
CA PRO A 467 12.56 -15.45 -10.41
C PRO A 467 12.68 -16.07 -11.81
N LEU A 468 13.87 -16.55 -12.19
CA LEU A 468 14.09 -17.27 -13.44
C LEU A 468 13.69 -18.75 -13.36
N THR A 469 13.74 -19.37 -12.17
CA THR A 469 13.46 -20.80 -11.98
C THR A 469 12.20 -21.09 -11.18
N ASP A 470 11.84 -20.20 -10.26
CA ASP A 470 10.73 -20.38 -9.32
C ASP A 470 9.45 -19.70 -9.86
N GLN A 471 9.16 -19.95 -11.15
CA GLN A 471 8.02 -19.34 -11.82
C GLN A 471 6.71 -20.03 -11.41
N ALA A 472 5.70 -19.24 -11.05
CA ALA A 472 4.34 -19.74 -10.88
C ALA A 472 3.84 -20.47 -12.14
N ILE A 473 3.14 -21.59 -11.93
CA ILE A 473 2.60 -22.41 -13.02
C ILE A 473 1.44 -21.64 -13.67
N ARG A 474 1.64 -21.18 -14.91
CA ARG A 474 0.53 -20.61 -15.69
C ARG A 474 -0.52 -21.66 -15.96
N GLN A 475 -1.75 -21.32 -15.61
CA GLN A 475 -2.93 -22.06 -16.03
C GLN A 475 -3.39 -21.58 -17.42
N PRO A 476 -4.09 -22.41 -18.21
CA PRO A 476 -4.66 -21.97 -19.48
C PRO A 476 -5.57 -20.77 -19.29
N ALA A 477 -5.40 -19.72 -20.09
CA ALA A 477 -6.21 -18.51 -20.00
C ALA A 477 -7.69 -18.78 -20.26
N VAL A 478 -8.55 -17.99 -19.59
CA VAL A 478 -9.99 -17.91 -19.84
C VAL A 478 -10.23 -16.75 -20.81
N TRP A 479 -10.93 -17.01 -21.90
CA TRP A 479 -11.12 -16.03 -22.98
C TRP A 479 -12.51 -15.42 -22.91
N ALA A 480 -12.58 -14.08 -22.85
CA ALA A 480 -13.83 -13.35 -23.03
C ALA A 480 -14.25 -13.33 -24.51
N TRP A 481 -13.28 -13.15 -25.41
CA TRP A 481 -13.51 -13.24 -26.84
C TRP A 481 -12.26 -13.68 -27.61
N GLN A 482 -12.47 -14.33 -28.75
CA GLN A 482 -11.43 -14.80 -29.66
C GLN A 482 -11.87 -14.61 -31.12
N SER A 483 -10.93 -14.22 -31.98
CA SER A 483 -11.13 -14.05 -33.41
C SER A 483 -9.84 -14.38 -34.17
N PRO A 484 -9.88 -14.54 -35.49
CA PRO A 484 -8.68 -14.70 -36.32
C PRO A 484 -7.67 -13.54 -36.21
N VAL A 485 -8.10 -12.38 -35.74
CA VAL A 485 -7.28 -11.15 -35.69
C VAL A 485 -6.99 -10.68 -34.27
N GLY A 486 -7.33 -11.46 -33.26
CA GLY A 486 -7.05 -11.11 -31.87
C GLY A 486 -7.88 -11.87 -30.86
N ALA A 487 -7.49 -11.76 -29.60
CA ALA A 487 -8.19 -12.33 -28.47
C ALA A 487 -7.96 -11.49 -27.22
N PHE A 488 -8.90 -11.57 -26.28
CA PHE A 488 -8.77 -10.96 -24.95
C PHE A 488 -9.30 -11.91 -23.88
N GLY A 489 -8.56 -12.02 -22.79
CA GLY A 489 -8.85 -12.93 -21.71
C GLY A 489 -8.06 -12.61 -20.46
N ALA A 490 -8.08 -13.55 -19.54
CA ALA A 490 -7.29 -13.50 -18.32
C ALA A 490 -6.61 -14.86 -18.09
N ASP A 491 -5.38 -14.84 -17.60
CA ASP A 491 -4.82 -15.96 -16.86
C ASP A 491 -4.77 -15.57 -15.37
N ASN A 492 -4.29 -16.47 -14.50
CA ASN A 492 -4.20 -16.18 -13.06
C ASN A 492 -3.24 -15.02 -12.72
N LEU A 493 -2.42 -14.56 -13.68
CA LEU A 493 -1.43 -13.51 -13.46
C LEU A 493 -1.93 -12.15 -13.91
N SER A 494 -2.62 -12.08 -15.04
CA SER A 494 -2.99 -10.81 -15.65
C SER A 494 -4.13 -10.94 -16.64
N TYR A 495 -4.78 -9.81 -16.94
CA TYR A 495 -5.56 -9.69 -18.15
C TYR A 495 -4.61 -9.52 -19.32
N PHE A 496 -4.82 -10.31 -20.36
CA PHE A 496 -3.96 -10.34 -21.53
C PHE A 496 -4.81 -10.30 -22.78
N GLY A 497 -4.33 -9.58 -23.78
CA GLY A 497 -4.87 -9.72 -25.11
C GLY A 497 -3.84 -9.45 -26.18
N TYR A 498 -4.21 -9.80 -27.40
CA TYR A 498 -3.40 -9.53 -28.57
C TYR A 498 -4.28 -9.18 -29.76
N ARG A 499 -3.69 -8.44 -30.69
CA ARG A 499 -4.25 -8.08 -32.00
C ARG A 499 -3.25 -8.39 -33.08
N VAL A 500 -3.77 -8.82 -34.23
CA VAL A 500 -3.00 -9.12 -35.44
C VAL A 500 -3.38 -8.12 -36.51
N ARG A 501 -2.42 -7.33 -36.97
CA ARG A 501 -2.59 -6.35 -38.05
C ARG A 501 -1.89 -6.84 -39.31
N ASP A 502 -2.56 -6.75 -40.45
CA ASP A 502 -1.96 -7.11 -41.74
C ASP A 502 -1.04 -5.97 -42.22
N LEU A 503 0.22 -6.29 -42.51
CA LEU A 503 1.23 -5.32 -42.96
C LEU A 503 1.43 -5.32 -44.48
N GLY A 504 0.64 -6.07 -45.26
CA GLY A 504 0.79 -6.11 -46.72
C GLY A 504 0.73 -7.51 -47.32
N GLY A 505 -0.21 -8.35 -46.88
CA GLY A 505 -0.51 -9.66 -47.44
C GLY A 505 0.47 -10.78 -47.05
N GLN A 506 1.75 -10.48 -46.80
CA GLN A 506 2.79 -11.46 -46.46
C GLN A 506 3.30 -11.38 -45.02
N PHE A 507 3.15 -10.24 -44.35
CA PHE A 507 3.54 -10.05 -42.96
C PHE A 507 2.35 -9.61 -42.11
N GLN A 508 2.40 -9.98 -40.83
CA GLN A 508 1.47 -9.52 -39.82
C GLN A 508 2.25 -8.96 -38.63
N LEU A 509 1.73 -7.89 -38.02
CA LEU A 509 2.19 -7.42 -36.73
C LEU A 509 1.30 -8.03 -35.66
N VAL A 510 1.90 -8.74 -34.71
CA VAL A 510 1.21 -9.20 -33.51
C VAL A 510 1.59 -8.29 -32.36
N CYS A 511 0.64 -7.50 -31.89
CA CYS A 511 0.79 -6.69 -30.68
C CYS A 511 0.02 -7.36 -29.55
N ALA A 512 0.65 -7.49 -28.41
CA ALA A 512 0.09 -8.05 -27.20
C ALA A 512 0.24 -7.06 -26.05
N THR A 513 -0.73 -7.07 -25.13
CA THR A 513 -0.70 -6.28 -23.91
C THR A 513 -1.04 -7.12 -22.70
N SER A 514 -0.60 -6.66 -21.53
CA SER A 514 -1.12 -7.15 -20.26
C SER A 514 -1.28 -6.01 -19.26
N SER A 515 -2.17 -6.22 -18.30
CA SER A 515 -2.30 -5.38 -17.10
C SER A 515 -3.02 -6.17 -16.01
N GLU A 516 -2.87 -5.75 -14.75
CA GLU A 516 -3.71 -6.20 -13.64
C GLU A 516 -5.18 -5.74 -13.78
N ASN A 517 -5.44 -4.74 -14.64
CA ASN A 517 -6.78 -4.23 -14.91
C ASN A 517 -7.24 -4.58 -16.33
N PRO A 518 -8.45 -5.16 -16.51
CA PRO A 518 -8.91 -5.60 -17.83
C PRO A 518 -9.14 -4.44 -18.80
N TYR A 519 -9.63 -3.30 -18.29
CA TYR A 519 -9.89 -2.13 -19.11
C TYR A 519 -8.58 -1.50 -19.59
N ALA A 520 -7.57 -1.44 -18.72
CA ALA A 520 -6.25 -0.94 -19.07
C ALA A 520 -5.56 -1.84 -20.13
N ALA A 521 -5.61 -3.16 -19.95
CA ALA A 521 -5.09 -4.11 -20.94
C ALA A 521 -5.74 -3.91 -22.32
N LEU A 522 -7.07 -3.72 -22.38
CA LEU A 522 -7.79 -3.45 -23.63
C LEU A 522 -7.45 -2.06 -24.20
N ALA A 523 -7.34 -1.03 -23.37
CA ALA A 523 -6.93 0.31 -23.79
C ALA A 523 -5.55 0.27 -24.46
N GLY A 524 -4.59 -0.44 -23.88
CA GLY A 524 -3.28 -0.62 -24.52
C GLY A 524 -3.37 -1.27 -25.91
N LEU A 525 -4.24 -2.28 -26.08
CA LEU A 525 -4.44 -2.89 -27.41
C LEU A 525 -4.99 -1.89 -28.41
N GLN A 526 -5.97 -1.09 -28.01
CA GLN A 526 -6.57 -0.07 -28.88
C GLN A 526 -5.55 1.01 -29.25
N ILE A 527 -4.76 1.48 -28.29
CA ILE A 527 -3.67 2.44 -28.52
C ILE A 527 -2.69 1.91 -29.57
N LEU A 528 -2.30 0.63 -29.46
CA LEU A 528 -1.37 0.00 -30.40
C LEU A 528 -1.99 -0.23 -31.78
N ASP A 529 -3.29 -0.56 -31.83
CA ASP A 529 -4.01 -0.77 -33.08
C ASP A 529 -4.22 0.53 -33.85
N ASP A 530 -4.38 1.65 -33.14
CA ASP A 530 -4.52 2.98 -33.74
C ASP A 530 -3.20 3.59 -34.22
N GLN A 531 -2.04 2.99 -33.89
CA GLN A 531 -0.76 3.52 -34.37
C GLN A 531 -0.61 3.33 -35.88
N PRO A 532 -0.18 4.37 -36.62
CA PRO A 532 0.20 4.22 -38.01
C PRO A 532 1.36 3.23 -38.15
N LEU A 533 1.25 2.36 -39.14
CA LEU A 533 2.26 1.37 -39.46
C LEU A 533 3.17 1.87 -40.59
N PRO A 534 4.43 1.43 -40.65
CA PRO A 534 5.28 1.69 -41.80
C PRO A 534 4.63 1.21 -43.10
N GLY A 535 4.72 2.02 -44.15
CA GLY A 535 4.31 1.62 -45.48
C GLY A 535 5.25 0.56 -46.06
N LEU A 536 4.77 -0.68 -46.26
CA LEU A 536 5.54 -1.74 -46.92
C LEU A 536 5.37 -1.78 -48.45
N SER A 537 4.74 -0.76 -49.03
CA SER A 537 4.44 -0.68 -50.47
C SER A 537 5.68 -0.68 -51.38
N GLY A 538 6.88 -0.53 -50.82
CA GLY A 538 8.16 -0.57 -51.54
C GLY A 538 8.90 -1.90 -51.48
N LEU A 539 8.44 -2.89 -50.70
CA LEU A 539 9.11 -4.18 -50.56
C LEU A 539 8.65 -5.15 -51.67
N PRO A 540 9.56 -5.66 -52.52
CA PRO A 540 9.24 -6.69 -53.49
C PRO A 540 8.68 -7.96 -52.81
N PRO A 541 7.61 -8.59 -53.33
CA PRO A 541 7.03 -9.83 -52.80
C PRO A 541 8.00 -11.02 -52.69
N MET A 542 9.15 -10.94 -53.35
CA MET A 542 10.20 -11.96 -53.33
C MET A 542 11.07 -11.91 -52.08
N ILE A 543 11.06 -10.80 -51.32
CA ILE A 543 11.88 -10.66 -50.12
C ILE A 543 11.38 -11.59 -49.00
N SER A 544 10.06 -11.70 -48.78
CA SER A 544 9.50 -12.63 -47.78
C SER A 544 9.84 -14.09 -48.10
N ALA A 545 9.65 -14.52 -49.35
CA ALA A 545 9.99 -15.88 -49.78
C ALA A 545 11.50 -16.19 -49.63
N ARG A 546 12.34 -15.16 -49.71
CA ARG A 546 13.79 -15.26 -49.55
C ARG A 546 14.21 -15.38 -48.09
N PHE A 547 13.55 -14.67 -47.17
CA PHE A 547 13.81 -14.80 -45.73
C PHE A 547 13.11 -16.01 -45.09
N GLU A 548 12.00 -16.47 -45.65
CA GLU A 548 11.27 -17.67 -45.20
C GLU A 548 12.15 -18.93 -45.21
N ARG A 549 13.13 -19.01 -46.11
CA ARG A 549 14.08 -20.15 -46.17
C ARG A 549 15.07 -20.17 -45.00
N TYR A 550 15.22 -19.07 -44.28
CA TYR A 550 16.17 -18.94 -43.20
C TYR A 550 15.43 -19.08 -41.86
N PRO A 551 15.74 -20.09 -41.03
CA PRO A 551 15.19 -20.20 -39.67
C PRO A 551 15.44 -18.98 -38.78
N ALA A 552 16.45 -18.17 -39.08
CA ALA A 552 16.74 -16.92 -38.39
C ALA A 552 17.37 -15.91 -39.36
N ALA A 553 16.97 -14.65 -39.25
CA ALA A 553 17.56 -13.51 -39.94
C ALA A 553 17.72 -12.36 -38.96
N HIS A 554 18.78 -11.57 -39.04
CA HIS A 554 19.07 -10.47 -38.13
C HIS A 554 19.68 -9.33 -38.92
N ALA A 555 19.12 -8.13 -38.88
CA ALA A 555 19.78 -6.98 -39.50
C ALA A 555 21.02 -6.61 -38.69
N ILE A 556 22.12 -6.33 -39.37
CA ILE A 556 23.40 -5.90 -38.75
C ILE A 556 23.97 -4.61 -39.36
N GLY A 557 23.39 -4.15 -40.47
CA GLY A 557 23.79 -2.92 -41.16
C GLY A 557 22.74 -2.48 -42.17
N ASP A 558 23.09 -1.52 -43.01
CA ASP A 558 22.19 -0.92 -44.00
C ASP A 558 21.86 -1.92 -45.10
N GLY A 559 20.71 -2.58 -44.97
CA GLY A 559 20.29 -3.62 -45.90
C GLY A 559 21.16 -4.89 -45.84
N LEU A 560 21.78 -5.16 -44.68
CA LEU A 560 22.58 -6.35 -44.43
C LEU A 560 21.95 -7.23 -43.36
N TYR A 561 22.01 -8.54 -43.60
CA TYR A 561 21.39 -9.51 -42.73
C TYR A 561 22.32 -10.69 -42.43
N GLU A 562 22.39 -11.05 -41.15
CA GLU A 562 22.93 -12.32 -40.69
C GLU A 562 21.81 -13.36 -40.76
N VAL A 563 22.05 -14.47 -41.45
CA VAL A 563 21.03 -15.50 -41.66
C VAL A 563 21.58 -16.89 -41.36
N ARG A 564 20.73 -17.79 -40.87
CA ARG A 564 21.05 -19.21 -40.74
C ARG A 564 20.35 -20.02 -41.81
N GLU A 565 21.06 -20.89 -42.52
CA GLU A 565 20.44 -21.86 -43.44
C GLU A 565 19.80 -23.06 -42.71
N SER A 566 20.19 -23.32 -41.46
CA SER A 566 19.59 -24.33 -40.59
C SER A 566 19.70 -23.93 -39.11
N PRO A 567 18.85 -24.44 -38.19
CA PRO A 567 18.91 -24.09 -36.77
C PRO A 567 20.27 -24.37 -36.12
N GLU A 568 20.96 -25.43 -36.57
CA GLU A 568 22.27 -25.86 -36.05
C GLU A 568 23.46 -25.29 -36.84
N GLY A 569 23.22 -24.52 -37.91
CA GLY A 569 24.26 -23.93 -38.75
C GLY A 569 24.76 -22.58 -38.24
N GLY A 570 26.00 -22.24 -38.61
CA GLY A 570 26.55 -20.89 -38.43
C GLY A 570 25.82 -19.86 -39.29
N TYR A 571 25.92 -18.60 -38.90
CA TYR A 571 25.36 -17.45 -39.62
C TYR A 571 26.13 -17.14 -40.90
N LEU A 572 25.43 -16.60 -41.88
CA LEU A 572 25.97 -16.06 -43.14
C LEU A 572 25.55 -14.60 -43.26
N LEU A 573 26.38 -13.80 -43.92
CA LEU A 573 26.02 -12.43 -44.26
C LEU A 573 25.40 -12.43 -45.67
N ILE A 574 24.21 -11.84 -45.79
CA ILE A 574 23.55 -11.58 -47.06
C ILE A 574 23.17 -10.09 -47.16
N ASP A 575 22.97 -9.58 -48.37
CA ASP A 575 22.33 -8.29 -48.59
C ASP A 575 20.80 -8.38 -48.72
N THR A 576 20.13 -7.25 -48.96
CA THR A 576 18.68 -7.16 -49.23
C THR A 576 18.23 -8.00 -50.43
N ASP A 577 19.11 -8.22 -51.41
CA ASP A 577 18.82 -9.01 -52.59
C ASP A 577 19.10 -10.53 -52.40
N GLY A 578 19.56 -10.91 -51.21
CA GLY A 578 19.89 -12.28 -50.84
C GLY A 578 21.22 -12.77 -51.39
N THR A 579 22.02 -11.88 -51.97
CA THR A 579 23.40 -12.19 -52.36
C THR A 579 24.19 -12.47 -51.11
N ARG A 580 24.80 -13.66 -51.09
CA ARG A 580 25.70 -14.07 -50.02
C ARG A 580 26.99 -13.26 -50.12
N LEU A 581 27.27 -12.51 -49.06
CA LEU A 581 28.46 -11.67 -48.92
C LEU A 581 29.58 -12.41 -48.18
N SER A 582 29.25 -13.26 -47.20
CA SER A 582 30.26 -14.04 -46.48
C SER A 582 30.40 -15.46 -47.03
N ASP A 583 31.60 -15.82 -47.48
CA ASP A 583 31.91 -17.18 -47.92
C ASP A 583 32.08 -18.16 -46.75
N ILE A 584 32.35 -17.65 -45.55
CA ILE A 584 32.59 -18.44 -44.33
C ILE A 584 31.42 -18.21 -43.36
N PRO A 585 30.77 -19.29 -42.88
CA PRO A 585 29.81 -19.20 -41.79
C PRO A 585 30.47 -18.75 -40.47
N PHE A 586 29.78 -17.91 -39.71
CA PHE A 586 30.25 -17.40 -38.42
C PHE A 586 29.31 -17.74 -37.26
N GLU A 587 29.87 -17.88 -36.07
CA GLU A 587 29.11 -18.25 -34.88
C GLU A 587 28.64 -17.02 -34.09
N ARG A 588 29.41 -15.93 -34.17
CA ARG A 588 29.18 -14.70 -33.41
C ARG A 588 29.53 -13.49 -34.25
N SER A 589 28.83 -12.39 -33.98
CA SER A 589 29.13 -11.07 -34.51
C SER A 589 29.11 -10.04 -33.38
N TRP A 590 29.76 -8.91 -33.63
CA TRP A 590 29.79 -7.77 -32.71
C TRP A 590 29.91 -6.48 -33.51
N SER A 591 29.01 -5.53 -33.24
CA SER A 591 28.93 -4.26 -33.96
C SER A 591 29.68 -3.14 -33.25
N TYR A 592 30.30 -2.28 -34.06
CA TYR A 592 30.94 -1.04 -33.66
C TYR A 592 30.17 0.13 -34.30
N ASP A 593 29.02 0.47 -33.71
CA ASP A 593 28.03 1.37 -34.33
C ASP A 593 28.59 2.77 -34.64
N GLU A 594 29.45 3.30 -33.77
CA GLU A 594 30.06 4.64 -33.94
C GLU A 594 30.90 4.76 -35.21
N ILE A 595 31.45 3.64 -35.68
CA ILE A 595 32.37 3.57 -36.81
C ILE A 595 31.79 2.77 -37.99
N GLN A 596 30.49 2.40 -37.90
CA GLN A 596 29.71 1.77 -38.96
C GLN A 596 30.38 0.49 -39.52
N ALA A 597 30.92 -0.32 -38.61
CA ALA A 597 31.58 -1.59 -38.93
C ALA A 597 31.21 -2.67 -37.91
N PHE A 598 31.35 -3.94 -38.26
CA PHE A 598 31.14 -5.06 -37.35
C PHE A 598 32.17 -6.16 -37.60
N LYS A 599 32.48 -6.94 -36.55
CA LYS A 599 33.26 -8.17 -36.68
C LYS A 599 32.37 -9.40 -36.71
N THR A 600 32.83 -10.43 -37.39
CA THR A 600 32.24 -11.76 -37.42
C THR A 600 33.31 -12.80 -37.09
N THR A 601 33.01 -13.77 -36.22
CA THR A 601 33.97 -14.81 -35.80
C THR A 601 33.49 -16.20 -36.19
N ASP A 602 34.32 -16.93 -36.94
CA ASP A 602 34.04 -18.29 -37.42
C ASP A 602 34.12 -19.36 -36.32
N ALA A 603 33.71 -20.59 -36.64
CA ALA A 603 33.76 -21.73 -35.73
C ALA A 603 35.19 -22.12 -35.30
N LYS A 604 36.23 -21.61 -35.97
CA LYS A 604 37.64 -21.80 -35.61
C LYS A 604 38.20 -20.65 -34.76
N GLY A 605 37.36 -19.68 -34.41
CA GLY A 605 37.76 -18.50 -33.64
C GLY A 605 38.50 -17.46 -34.48
N ARG A 606 38.41 -17.49 -35.81
CA ARG A 606 38.98 -16.47 -36.69
C ARG A 606 37.96 -15.37 -36.94
N SER A 607 38.42 -14.13 -36.90
CA SER A 607 37.59 -12.94 -37.04
C SER A 607 37.85 -12.23 -38.36
N ALA A 608 36.77 -11.71 -38.97
CA ALA A 608 36.76 -10.82 -40.12
C ALA A 608 36.07 -9.49 -39.74
N LEU A 609 36.38 -8.42 -40.46
CA LEU A 609 35.78 -7.09 -40.28
C LEU A 609 34.98 -6.74 -41.53
N TRP A 610 33.79 -6.18 -41.33
CA TRP A 610 32.86 -5.77 -42.38
C TRP A 610 32.38 -4.34 -42.14
N SER A 611 32.07 -3.61 -43.21
CA SER A 611 31.32 -2.36 -43.11
C SER A 611 29.81 -2.63 -43.00
N PHE A 612 29.06 -1.66 -42.49
CA PHE A 612 27.58 -1.70 -42.50
C PHE A 612 26.97 -1.69 -43.91
N SER A 613 27.77 -1.43 -44.95
CA SER A 613 27.38 -1.52 -46.36
C SER A 613 27.70 -2.86 -47.04
N GLY A 614 28.37 -3.79 -46.33
CA GLY A 614 28.59 -5.17 -46.79
C GLY A 614 29.98 -5.42 -47.39
N GLU A 615 30.87 -4.43 -47.29
CA GLU A 615 32.24 -4.57 -47.75
C GLU A 615 33.07 -5.33 -46.71
N GLN A 616 33.75 -6.41 -47.12
CA GLN A 616 34.73 -7.07 -46.27
C GLN A 616 36.00 -6.21 -46.19
N LEU A 617 36.25 -5.65 -45.01
CA LEU A 617 37.39 -4.77 -44.74
C LEU A 617 38.62 -5.58 -44.33
N LEU A 618 38.43 -6.66 -43.55
CA LEU A 618 39.48 -7.60 -43.16
C LEU A 618 39.00 -9.05 -43.30
N PRO A 619 39.82 -9.96 -43.85
CA PRO A 619 39.46 -11.38 -44.02
C PRO A 619 39.48 -12.17 -42.70
N TYR A 620 38.95 -13.39 -42.72
CA TYR A 620 38.94 -14.36 -41.60
C TYR A 620 40.34 -14.93 -41.28
N GLU A 621 41.30 -14.07 -40.93
CA GLU A 621 42.68 -14.45 -40.63
C GLU A 621 43.16 -14.00 -39.25
N TYR A 622 42.35 -13.22 -38.54
CA TYR A 622 42.70 -12.60 -37.26
C TYR A 622 42.16 -13.45 -36.12
N ASP A 623 42.90 -13.57 -35.02
CA ASP A 623 42.42 -14.23 -33.80
C ASP A 623 41.36 -13.37 -33.10
N ASP A 624 41.47 -12.05 -33.20
CA ASP A 624 40.49 -11.11 -32.67
C ASP A 624 40.59 -9.76 -33.39
N ILE A 625 39.50 -9.00 -33.33
CA ILE A 625 39.37 -7.66 -33.89
C ILE A 625 38.67 -6.79 -32.84
N ASP A 626 39.20 -5.65 -32.48
CA ASP A 626 38.63 -4.76 -31.45
C ASP A 626 38.66 -3.30 -31.93
N ASP A 627 37.81 -2.44 -31.38
CA ASP A 627 37.86 -1.01 -31.71
C ASP A 627 38.94 -0.27 -30.91
N ALA A 628 39.49 0.78 -31.53
CA ALA A 628 40.42 1.71 -30.94
C ALA A 628 39.96 3.15 -31.25
N PRO A 629 40.41 4.14 -30.47
CA PRO A 629 39.99 5.53 -30.67
C PRO A 629 40.20 6.01 -32.11
N ASN A 630 39.30 6.91 -32.56
CA ASN A 630 39.39 7.62 -33.85
C ASN A 630 39.18 6.75 -35.10
N GLY A 631 38.29 5.75 -35.06
CA GLY A 631 37.96 4.95 -36.24
C GLY A 631 39.08 4.00 -36.66
N ILE A 632 39.89 3.58 -35.70
CA ILE A 632 40.95 2.59 -35.88
C ILE A 632 40.46 1.27 -35.29
N ILE A 633 40.80 0.16 -35.95
CA ILE A 633 40.52 -1.19 -35.52
C ILE A 633 41.83 -1.88 -35.16
N GLU A 634 41.91 -2.45 -33.96
CA GLU A 634 42.98 -3.34 -33.55
C GLU A 634 42.69 -4.75 -34.09
N ALA A 635 43.60 -5.34 -34.86
CA ALA A 635 43.45 -6.69 -35.42
C ALA A 635 44.63 -7.56 -34.98
N ARG A 636 44.35 -8.64 -34.24
CA ARG A 636 45.36 -9.55 -33.68
C ARG A 636 45.56 -10.77 -34.57
N LYS A 637 46.81 -11.10 -34.89
CA LYS A 637 47.18 -12.28 -35.69
C LYS A 637 48.42 -12.94 -35.09
N GLY A 638 48.23 -14.03 -34.36
CA GLY A 638 49.24 -14.64 -33.50
C GLY A 638 49.72 -13.64 -32.44
N ASP A 639 51.04 -13.49 -32.33
CA ASP A 639 51.68 -12.53 -31.42
C ASP A 639 51.74 -11.09 -31.97
N GLN A 640 51.12 -10.83 -33.13
CA GLN A 640 51.14 -9.51 -33.79
C GLN A 640 49.82 -8.77 -33.58
N THR A 641 49.93 -7.50 -33.17
CA THR A 641 48.83 -6.53 -33.16
C THR A 641 49.02 -5.55 -34.30
N LEU A 642 48.00 -5.43 -35.16
CA LEU A 642 47.98 -4.53 -36.31
C LEU A 642 46.85 -3.50 -36.15
N PHE A 643 47.03 -2.28 -36.64
CA PHE A 643 46.03 -1.21 -36.52
C PHE A 643 45.49 -0.83 -37.90
N TYR A 644 44.21 -1.02 -38.15
CA TYR A 644 43.54 -0.74 -39.42
C TYR A 644 42.74 0.55 -39.33
N SER A 645 43.04 1.55 -40.16
CA SER A 645 42.25 2.79 -40.22
C SER A 645 41.06 2.59 -41.17
N LEU A 646 39.84 2.77 -40.66
CA LEU A 646 38.62 2.73 -41.49
C LEU A 646 38.58 3.88 -42.50
N ALA A 647 39.05 5.06 -42.11
CA ALA A 647 39.11 6.23 -42.96
C ALA A 647 40.11 6.07 -44.12
N GLU A 648 41.30 5.52 -43.84
CA GLU A 648 42.35 5.33 -44.85
C GLU A 648 42.28 3.98 -45.56
N ARG A 649 41.42 3.07 -45.10
CA ARG A 649 41.25 1.70 -45.60
C ARG A 649 42.56 0.90 -45.72
N ARG A 650 43.45 1.07 -44.74
CA ARG A 650 44.76 0.41 -44.69
C ARG A 650 45.28 0.25 -43.28
N PHE A 651 46.26 -0.63 -43.11
CA PHE A 651 47.04 -0.71 -41.88
C PHE A 651 47.91 0.54 -41.70
N VAL A 652 47.88 1.09 -40.49
CA VAL A 652 48.61 2.27 -40.05
C VAL A 652 49.55 1.88 -38.89
N PRO A 653 50.59 2.70 -38.60
CA PRO A 653 51.39 2.53 -37.38
C PRO A 653 50.51 2.58 -36.13
N GLN A 654 51.02 2.04 -35.02
CA GLN A 654 50.34 2.14 -33.72
C GLN A 654 49.97 3.61 -33.43
N PRO A 655 48.67 3.89 -33.16
CA PRO A 655 48.18 5.25 -32.93
C PRO A 655 48.71 5.87 -31.64
#